data_AF-A0A350CAH3-F1
#
_entry.id   AF-A0A350CAH3-F1
#
_cell.length_a   1.000
_cell.length_b   1.000
_cell.length_c   1.000
_cell.angle_alpha   90.00
_cell.angle_beta   90.00
_cell.angle_gamma   90.00
#
_symmetry.space_group_name_H-M   'P 1'
#
loop_
_entity.id
_entity.type
_entity.pdbx_description
1 polymer ?
#
loop_
_entity_poly.entity_id
_entity_poly.type
_entity_poly.pdbx_seq_one_letter_code
_entity_poly.pdbx_strand_id
1 'polypeptide(L)'
;SLPQLCALSVQEAALFFEKLVLDPVQQIIAEEALKEIRGRLGFLLQCGLDYLTLDRSAPTLSGGESQRIRLAGQIGCGLVGVVYILDEPSIGLHPRDNTMLLSSLERLRDQGNTVIVVEHDEETMRAADHIVDFGPGPGVLGGEVVAAGKLDDILKSERSVTGQFLSGRQVIATPKVRRAPERGSITVHGARHNNLQNVTVSFPLGRLICVTGVSGSGKSSLVNDILWQVVNREVNGGVGEPGLHDRVEGLDQIDKAIDIDQSPIGRTPRSNPATYVKVFDEIRKLYTQLPQSKLRGYKEGRFSFNVEGGRCEACEGHGATKLEMDFLADIWVPCTVCEGRRFSRETLEVRFRDKSIADVLNMEIREAIELFDAFPKIRQLLHTLRDVGLDYMQLGQASPTLSGGEAQRIKLARELGRRSTGRTLYLLDEPTTGLHFADVRKLLEVLQGFVDAGNTVIVIEHNLDVIRTADWLIDIGPEGGSGGGRVIIEGTPEQVAACDQSYTGAALRDVLPGFHRKKRSTSLPKRQKKADPFAAERSIRIVGAGQHNLQQVSLEVPREQLSVFCGPSGSGKTSLAMDTLYAEGQRRYVESLSAYARQFLGQMPKPKVESIQGLSPAIAIEQKTVGATPRSTVGTVTEIYDYLRVLYARLGTIFCPECGVPAEQQTTDQIVERILQQPAGTRLLITAPVEIDRTVPFSRLWERLQASGFARVRVDGVTHGLEEAPEIDHRRQHTVAVVVDRISVDPAQRGRLTDSV
;
A
#
# COMPACT_ATOMS: atom_id res chain seq x y z
N SER A 1 3.41 -18.68 -23.85
CA SER A 1 4.38 -19.15 -22.82
C SER A 1 3.96 -18.62 -21.45
N LEU A 2 4.54 -19.13 -20.35
CA LEU A 2 4.18 -18.67 -18.99
C LEU A 2 4.38 -17.15 -18.80
N PRO A 3 5.50 -16.52 -19.24
CA PRO A 3 5.65 -15.07 -19.13
C PRO A 3 4.58 -14.29 -19.89
N GLN A 4 4.19 -14.73 -21.09
CA GLN A 4 3.12 -14.08 -21.86
C GLN A 4 1.78 -14.15 -21.14
N LEU A 5 1.49 -15.27 -20.47
CA LEU A 5 0.28 -15.44 -19.69
C LEU A 5 0.28 -14.53 -18.44
N CYS A 6 1.43 -14.40 -17.77
CA CYS A 6 1.54 -13.53 -16.60
C CYS A 6 1.48 -12.04 -16.95
N ALA A 7 1.85 -11.67 -18.18
CA ALA A 7 1.76 -10.31 -18.70
C ALA A 7 0.34 -9.89 -19.10
N LEU A 8 -0.61 -10.84 -19.19
CA LEU A 8 -2.02 -10.51 -19.38
C LEU A 8 -2.57 -9.79 -18.14
N SER A 9 -3.49 -8.86 -18.37
CA SER A 9 -4.31 -8.33 -17.28
C SER A 9 -5.14 -9.45 -16.64
N VAL A 10 -5.57 -9.27 -15.40
CA VAL A 10 -6.44 -10.23 -14.69
C VAL A 10 -7.71 -10.49 -15.50
N GLN A 11 -8.27 -9.47 -16.15
CA GLN A 11 -9.43 -9.62 -17.04
C GLN A 11 -9.12 -10.50 -18.26
N GLU A 12 -8.02 -10.24 -18.96
CA GLU A 12 -7.61 -11.04 -20.13
C GLU A 12 -7.25 -12.48 -19.73
N ALA A 13 -6.57 -12.66 -18.58
CA ALA A 13 -6.25 -13.97 -18.04
C ALA A 13 -7.52 -14.76 -17.66
N ALA A 14 -8.51 -14.11 -17.05
CA ALA A 14 -9.80 -14.74 -16.74
C ALA A 14 -10.50 -15.22 -18.02
N LEU A 15 -10.57 -14.37 -19.04
CA LEU A 15 -11.15 -14.70 -20.35
C LEU A 15 -10.37 -15.83 -21.05
N PHE A 16 -9.03 -15.82 -20.95
CA PHE A 16 -8.18 -16.88 -21.48
C PHE A 16 -8.53 -18.23 -20.84
N PHE A 17 -8.61 -18.30 -19.51
CA PHE A 17 -8.94 -19.53 -18.80
C PHE A 17 -10.39 -19.96 -18.96
N GLU A 18 -11.33 -19.04 -19.20
CA GLU A 18 -12.71 -19.37 -19.52
C GLU A 18 -12.83 -20.05 -20.90
N LYS A 19 -12.08 -19.55 -21.88
CA LYS A 19 -12.08 -20.05 -23.28
C LYS A 19 -11.11 -21.19 -23.53
N LEU A 20 -10.32 -21.59 -22.54
CA LEU A 20 -9.33 -22.66 -22.68
C LEU A 20 -10.03 -23.99 -22.97
N VAL A 21 -9.79 -24.53 -24.16
CA VAL A 21 -10.28 -25.85 -24.58
C VAL A 21 -9.17 -26.87 -24.36
N LEU A 22 -9.46 -27.88 -23.56
CA LEU A 22 -8.57 -29.01 -23.27
C LEU A 22 -9.20 -30.31 -23.79
N ASP A 23 -8.37 -31.27 -24.16
CA ASP A 23 -8.86 -32.62 -24.45
C ASP A 23 -9.36 -33.30 -23.15
N PRO A 24 -10.10 -34.44 -23.25
CA PRO A 24 -10.67 -35.10 -22.06
C PRO A 24 -9.65 -35.51 -21.00
N VAL A 25 -8.42 -35.87 -21.39
CA VAL A 25 -7.37 -36.31 -20.47
C VAL A 25 -6.75 -35.08 -19.78
N GLN A 26 -6.43 -34.06 -20.56
CA GLN A 26 -5.92 -32.79 -20.06
C GLN A 26 -6.90 -32.12 -19.09
N GLN A 27 -8.20 -32.20 -19.39
CA GLN A 27 -9.25 -31.65 -18.53
C GLN A 27 -9.26 -32.31 -17.15
N ILE A 28 -9.12 -33.64 -17.06
CA ILE A 28 -9.04 -34.37 -15.79
C ILE A 28 -7.79 -33.95 -15.00
N ILE A 29 -6.64 -33.83 -15.68
CA ILE A 29 -5.38 -33.43 -15.03
C ILE A 29 -5.46 -32.00 -14.49
N ALA A 30 -6.13 -31.10 -15.21
CA ALA A 30 -6.17 -29.67 -14.91
C ALA A 30 -7.34 -29.22 -14.04
N GLU A 31 -8.32 -30.08 -13.76
CA GLU A 31 -9.61 -29.71 -13.15
C GLU A 31 -9.46 -28.87 -11.88
N GLU A 32 -8.75 -29.38 -10.87
CA GLU A 32 -8.56 -28.69 -9.59
C GLU A 32 -7.72 -27.41 -9.75
N ALA A 33 -6.66 -27.45 -10.57
CA ALA A 33 -5.83 -26.27 -10.78
C ALA A 33 -6.58 -25.15 -11.51
N LEU A 34 -7.41 -25.49 -12.51
CA LEU A 34 -8.25 -24.53 -13.22
C LEU A 34 -9.35 -23.96 -12.33
N LYS A 35 -9.93 -24.78 -11.45
CA LYS A 35 -10.91 -24.32 -10.47
C LYS A 35 -10.32 -23.27 -9.53
N GLU A 36 -9.13 -23.52 -9.00
CA GLU A 36 -8.42 -22.57 -8.12
C GLU A 36 -7.99 -21.30 -8.85
N ILE A 37 -7.42 -21.42 -10.07
CA ILE A 37 -7.03 -20.27 -10.89
C ILE A 37 -8.25 -19.39 -11.22
N ARG A 38 -9.33 -19.99 -11.75
CA ARG A 38 -10.55 -19.25 -12.11
C ARG A 38 -11.20 -18.62 -10.89
N GLY A 39 -11.22 -19.32 -9.75
CA GLY A 39 -11.73 -18.79 -8.49
C GLY A 39 -10.96 -17.53 -8.06
N ARG A 40 -9.63 -17.61 -8.02
CA ARG A 40 -8.76 -16.49 -7.59
C ARG A 40 -8.77 -15.32 -8.55
N LEU A 41 -8.76 -15.55 -9.86
CA LEU A 41 -8.98 -14.51 -10.86
C LEU A 41 -10.36 -13.85 -10.67
N GLY A 42 -11.40 -14.64 -10.41
CA GLY A 42 -12.74 -14.14 -10.11
C GLY A 42 -12.79 -13.24 -8.87
N PHE A 43 -12.03 -13.57 -7.82
CA PHE A 43 -11.94 -12.72 -6.62
C PHE A 43 -11.18 -11.42 -6.90
N LEU A 44 -10.11 -11.45 -7.69
CA LEU A 44 -9.41 -10.22 -8.10
C LEU A 44 -10.32 -9.29 -8.92
N LEU A 45 -11.11 -9.86 -9.85
CA LEU A 45 -12.12 -9.10 -10.60
C LEU A 45 -13.17 -8.48 -9.68
N GLN A 46 -13.66 -9.24 -8.70
CA GLN A 46 -14.63 -8.74 -7.71
C GLN A 46 -14.05 -7.65 -6.81
N CYS A 47 -12.74 -7.61 -6.62
CA CYS A 47 -12.06 -6.55 -5.88
C CYS A 47 -11.66 -5.34 -6.76
N GLY A 48 -12.09 -5.27 -8.03
CA GLY A 48 -11.75 -4.16 -8.94
C GLY A 48 -10.26 -4.09 -9.28
N LEU A 49 -9.61 -5.24 -9.40
CA LEU A 49 -8.18 -5.39 -9.74
C LEU A 49 -7.97 -5.98 -11.14
N ASP A 50 -8.99 -5.82 -12.01
CA ASP A 50 -9.04 -6.35 -13.37
C ASP A 50 -7.90 -5.86 -14.27
N TYR A 51 -7.43 -4.63 -14.03
CA TYR A 51 -6.37 -3.97 -14.81
C TYR A 51 -4.94 -4.40 -14.44
N LEU A 52 -4.75 -5.12 -13.34
CA LEU A 52 -3.42 -5.59 -12.92
C LEU A 52 -2.96 -6.76 -13.79
N THR A 53 -1.65 -6.87 -14.02
CA THR A 53 -1.04 -8.07 -14.59
C THR A 53 -0.51 -8.98 -13.48
N LEU A 54 -0.44 -10.29 -13.73
CA LEU A 54 0.05 -11.25 -12.73
C LEU A 54 1.56 -11.12 -12.49
N ASP A 55 2.31 -10.58 -13.46
CA ASP A 55 3.74 -10.27 -13.34
C ASP A 55 4.03 -8.89 -12.73
N ARG A 56 3.01 -8.05 -12.47
CA ARG A 56 3.21 -6.75 -11.83
C ARG A 56 3.90 -6.93 -10.48
N SER A 57 5.00 -6.20 -10.31
CA SER A 57 5.85 -6.27 -9.13
C SER A 57 5.10 -5.76 -7.89
N ALA A 58 5.04 -6.56 -6.83
CA ALA A 58 4.30 -6.25 -5.61
C ALA A 58 4.74 -4.94 -4.93
N PRO A 59 6.04 -4.57 -4.89
CA PRO A 59 6.49 -3.27 -4.38
C PRO A 59 5.96 -2.05 -5.15
N THR A 60 5.47 -2.23 -6.38
CA THR A 60 4.91 -1.13 -7.20
C THR A 60 3.40 -0.97 -7.02
N LEU A 61 2.78 -1.79 -6.16
CA LEU A 61 1.36 -1.70 -5.86
C LEU A 61 1.11 -0.57 -4.86
N SER A 62 0.00 0.14 -5.01
CA SER A 62 -0.46 1.06 -3.98
C SER A 62 -0.86 0.30 -2.70
N GLY A 63 -0.98 1.02 -1.58
CA GLY A 63 -1.47 0.43 -0.32
C GLY A 63 -2.85 -0.22 -0.49
N GLY A 64 -3.78 0.48 -1.16
CA GLY A 64 -5.12 -0.03 -1.47
C GLY A 64 -5.11 -1.25 -2.42
N GLU A 65 -4.26 -1.24 -3.46
CA GLU A 65 -4.11 -2.41 -4.35
C GLU A 65 -3.61 -3.64 -3.57
N SER A 66 -2.57 -3.45 -2.73
CA SER A 66 -2.02 -4.52 -1.88
C SER A 66 -3.06 -5.09 -0.92
N GLN A 67 -3.86 -4.22 -0.31
CA GLN A 67 -4.91 -4.60 0.63
C GLN A 67 -6.03 -5.40 -0.05
N ARG A 68 -6.49 -4.96 -1.23
CA ARG A 68 -7.52 -5.64 -2.00
C ARG A 68 -7.07 -7.00 -2.55
N ILE A 69 -5.79 -7.13 -2.91
CA ILE A 69 -5.20 -8.44 -3.27
C ILE A 69 -5.26 -9.41 -2.08
N ARG A 70 -4.88 -8.94 -0.89
CA ARG A 70 -4.98 -9.77 0.33
C ARG A 70 -6.43 -10.15 0.64
N LEU A 71 -7.36 -9.21 0.52
CA LEU A 71 -8.79 -9.46 0.70
C LEU A 71 -9.30 -10.54 -0.27
N ALA A 72 -8.94 -10.42 -1.56
CA ALA A 72 -9.29 -11.43 -2.57
C ALA A 72 -8.76 -12.83 -2.21
N GLY A 73 -7.51 -12.91 -1.71
CA GLY A 73 -6.92 -14.14 -1.22
C GLY A 73 -7.70 -14.74 -0.03
N GLN A 74 -8.09 -13.91 0.94
CA GLN A 74 -8.83 -14.37 2.12
C GLN A 74 -10.24 -14.89 1.78
N ILE A 75 -10.94 -14.23 0.86
CA ILE A 75 -12.25 -14.70 0.38
C ILE A 75 -12.11 -16.07 -0.30
N GLY A 76 -10.98 -16.29 -1.01
CA GLY A 76 -10.68 -17.56 -1.66
C GLY A 76 -10.40 -18.72 -0.70
N CYS A 77 -9.85 -18.46 0.49
CA CYS A 77 -9.58 -19.51 1.49
C CYS A 77 -10.86 -20.11 2.09
N GLY A 78 -12.00 -19.40 2.05
CA GLY A 78 -13.28 -19.90 2.53
C GLY A 78 -13.34 -20.19 4.03
N LEU A 79 -12.57 -19.45 4.84
CA LEU A 79 -12.57 -19.60 6.30
C LEU A 79 -13.93 -19.18 6.89
N VAL A 80 -14.32 -19.84 7.98
CA VAL A 80 -15.57 -19.62 8.71
C VAL A 80 -15.26 -19.47 10.20
N GLY A 81 -16.00 -18.60 10.91
CA GLY A 81 -15.83 -18.38 12.35
C GLY A 81 -14.61 -17.54 12.72
N VAL A 82 -14.05 -16.80 11.77
CA VAL A 82 -12.87 -15.93 11.96
C VAL A 82 -13.32 -14.49 12.20
N VAL A 83 -12.51 -13.73 12.95
CA VAL A 83 -12.66 -12.26 13.08
C VAL A 83 -11.71 -11.58 12.10
N TYR A 84 -12.25 -10.99 11.05
CA TYR A 84 -11.48 -10.16 10.12
C TYR A 84 -11.46 -8.72 10.58
N ILE A 85 -10.28 -8.12 10.63
CA ILE A 85 -10.08 -6.73 11.03
C ILE A 85 -9.40 -6.01 9.88
N LEU A 86 -10.08 -5.03 9.30
CA LEU A 86 -9.61 -4.27 8.14
C LEU A 86 -9.41 -2.81 8.53
N ASP A 87 -8.29 -2.23 8.10
CA ASP A 87 -7.96 -0.82 8.33
C ASP A 87 -8.12 -0.03 7.03
N GLU A 88 -9.16 0.78 6.96
CA GLU A 88 -9.46 1.72 5.87
C GLU A 88 -9.36 1.10 4.45
N PRO A 89 -10.11 0.01 4.16
CA PRO A 89 -10.07 -0.69 2.89
C PRO A 89 -10.54 0.14 1.68
N SER A 90 -11.26 1.24 1.89
CA SER A 90 -11.71 2.12 0.80
C SER A 90 -10.67 3.14 0.35
N ILE A 91 -9.47 3.17 0.95
CA ILE A 91 -8.42 4.13 0.58
C ILE A 91 -8.04 4.00 -0.90
N GLY A 92 -7.93 5.16 -1.56
CA GLY A 92 -7.54 5.28 -2.96
C GLY A 92 -8.51 4.59 -3.93
N LEU A 93 -9.71 4.23 -3.48
CA LEU A 93 -10.77 3.68 -4.32
C LEU A 93 -11.66 4.79 -4.88
N HIS A 94 -11.96 4.65 -6.16
CA HIS A 94 -13.02 5.43 -6.76
C HIS A 94 -14.39 5.00 -6.20
N PRO A 95 -15.36 5.91 -6.00
CA PRO A 95 -16.70 5.56 -5.47
C PRO A 95 -17.39 4.41 -6.21
N ARG A 96 -17.16 4.30 -7.51
CA ARG A 96 -17.62 3.16 -8.34
C ARG A 96 -17.17 1.80 -7.78
N ASP A 97 -15.90 1.70 -7.43
CA ASP A 97 -15.24 0.45 -7.04
C ASP A 97 -15.48 0.14 -5.55
N ASN A 98 -15.80 1.15 -4.74
CA ASN A 98 -16.21 0.99 -3.33
C ASN A 98 -17.43 0.06 -3.18
N THR A 99 -18.38 0.12 -4.11
CA THR A 99 -19.53 -0.80 -4.12
C THR A 99 -19.08 -2.26 -4.25
N MET A 100 -18.02 -2.53 -5.01
CA MET A 100 -17.49 -3.89 -5.17
C MET A 100 -16.77 -4.37 -3.91
N LEU A 101 -15.99 -3.49 -3.29
CA LEU A 101 -15.37 -3.75 -1.98
C LEU A 101 -16.45 -4.11 -0.94
N LEU A 102 -17.51 -3.31 -0.82
CA LEU A 102 -18.60 -3.55 0.13
C LEU A 102 -19.25 -4.91 -0.09
N SER A 103 -19.55 -5.28 -1.33
CA SER A 103 -20.11 -6.60 -1.64
C SER A 103 -19.18 -7.74 -1.22
N SER A 104 -17.87 -7.53 -1.31
CA SER A 104 -16.85 -8.49 -0.89
C SER A 104 -16.78 -8.65 0.63
N LEU A 105 -16.90 -7.53 1.37
CA LEU A 105 -16.97 -7.53 2.84
C LEU A 105 -18.26 -8.20 3.35
N GLU A 106 -19.40 -7.90 2.71
CA GLU A 106 -20.68 -8.55 3.01
C GLU A 106 -20.62 -10.06 2.77
N ARG A 107 -19.96 -10.49 1.68
CA ARG A 107 -19.77 -11.91 1.41
C ARG A 107 -18.90 -12.60 2.45
N LEU A 108 -17.81 -11.94 2.87
CA LEU A 108 -16.92 -12.46 3.91
C LEU A 108 -17.69 -12.63 5.23
N ARG A 109 -18.55 -11.66 5.59
CA ARG A 109 -19.49 -11.77 6.72
C ARG A 109 -20.45 -12.95 6.53
N ASP A 110 -21.11 -13.04 5.37
CA ASP A 110 -22.16 -14.01 5.09
C ASP A 110 -21.65 -15.47 5.05
N GLN A 111 -20.34 -15.67 4.93
CA GLN A 111 -19.69 -16.98 5.13
C GLN A 111 -19.70 -17.46 6.60
N GLY A 112 -20.15 -16.62 7.54
CA GLY A 112 -20.14 -16.91 8.98
C GLY A 112 -18.93 -16.32 9.70
N ASN A 113 -18.37 -15.22 9.18
CA ASN A 113 -17.26 -14.50 9.80
C ASN A 113 -17.74 -13.20 10.44
N THR A 114 -16.99 -12.72 11.42
CA THR A 114 -17.18 -11.38 11.98
C THR A 114 -16.24 -10.43 11.27
N VAL A 115 -16.74 -9.33 10.72
CA VAL A 115 -15.93 -8.38 9.96
C VAL A 115 -15.95 -7.04 10.69
N ILE A 116 -14.79 -6.60 11.17
CA ILE A 116 -14.60 -5.30 11.82
C ILE A 116 -13.79 -4.44 10.85
N VAL A 117 -14.33 -3.28 10.49
CA VAL A 117 -13.70 -2.36 9.54
C VAL A 117 -13.50 -1.02 10.22
N VAL A 118 -12.26 -0.54 10.30
CA VAL A 118 -11.98 0.86 10.63
C VAL A 118 -12.17 1.67 9.36
N GLU A 119 -13.15 2.57 9.33
CA GLU A 119 -13.47 3.35 8.12
C GLU A 119 -13.95 4.76 8.42
N HIS A 120 -13.83 5.58 7.38
CA HIS A 120 -14.31 6.95 7.30
C HIS A 120 -15.31 7.15 6.16
N ASP A 121 -15.46 6.18 5.25
CA ASP A 121 -16.41 6.23 4.14
C ASP A 121 -17.89 6.13 4.57
N GLU A 122 -18.71 7.03 4.01
CA GLU A 122 -20.14 7.12 4.31
C GLU A 122 -20.92 5.90 3.80
N GLU A 123 -20.61 5.39 2.59
CA GLU A 123 -21.33 4.24 2.04
C GLU A 123 -21.12 2.99 2.90
N THR A 124 -19.88 2.79 3.36
CA THR A 124 -19.49 1.71 4.25
C THR A 124 -20.21 1.79 5.60
N MET A 125 -20.24 2.98 6.22
CA MET A 125 -21.00 3.18 7.46
C MET A 125 -22.49 2.90 7.28
N ARG A 126 -23.08 3.29 6.14
CA ARG A 126 -24.50 3.06 5.87
C ARG A 126 -24.83 1.60 5.58
N ALA A 127 -23.89 0.83 5.06
CA ALA A 127 -24.04 -0.61 4.80
C ALA A 127 -23.79 -1.49 6.03
N ALA A 128 -23.15 -0.94 7.08
CA ALA A 128 -22.80 -1.67 8.29
C ALA A 128 -24.02 -2.21 9.04
N ASP A 129 -23.88 -3.41 9.61
CA ASP A 129 -24.87 -3.99 10.52
C ASP A 129 -24.83 -3.29 11.91
N HIS A 130 -23.62 -2.86 12.29
CA HIS A 130 -23.32 -2.21 13.56
C HIS A 130 -22.24 -1.15 13.37
N ILE A 131 -22.34 -0.02 14.06
CA ILE A 131 -21.38 1.08 14.00
C ILE A 131 -20.93 1.40 15.41
N VAL A 132 -19.63 1.65 15.58
CA VAL A 132 -19.02 2.11 16.82
C VAL A 132 -18.29 3.41 16.52
N ASP A 133 -18.81 4.51 17.04
CA ASP A 133 -18.23 5.82 16.88
C ASP A 133 -17.33 6.17 18.06
N PHE A 134 -16.09 6.52 17.76
CA PHE A 134 -15.06 6.91 18.72
C PHE A 134 -14.88 8.42 18.72
N GLY A 135 -14.65 9.00 19.89
CA GLY A 135 -14.43 10.44 20.01
C GLY A 135 -14.43 10.90 21.47
N PRO A 136 -14.94 12.11 21.76
CA PRO A 136 -15.50 13.09 20.81
C PRO A 136 -14.46 13.80 19.92
N GLY A 137 -13.17 13.72 20.26
CA GLY A 137 -12.08 14.36 19.51
C GLY A 137 -10.88 13.44 19.25
N PRO A 138 -9.80 13.99 18.68
CA PRO A 138 -8.55 13.27 18.45
C PRO A 138 -7.66 13.22 19.71
N GLY A 139 -6.71 12.29 19.77
CA GLY A 139 -5.69 12.21 20.82
C GLY A 139 -6.29 12.00 22.21
N VAL A 140 -5.90 12.83 23.18
CA VAL A 140 -6.41 12.76 24.57
C VAL A 140 -7.88 13.15 24.71
N LEU A 141 -8.44 13.86 23.72
CA LEU A 141 -9.87 14.18 23.65
C LEU A 141 -10.69 13.02 23.06
N GLY A 142 -10.02 11.96 22.63
CA GLY A 142 -10.61 10.71 22.16
C GLY A 142 -10.51 9.61 23.21
N GLY A 143 -10.48 8.37 22.72
CA GLY A 143 -10.34 7.20 23.56
C GLY A 143 -11.64 6.75 24.21
N GLU A 144 -12.78 7.36 23.87
CA GLU A 144 -14.10 6.96 24.33
C GLU A 144 -14.98 6.50 23.16
N VAL A 145 -15.93 5.61 23.44
CA VAL A 145 -17.02 5.28 22.52
C VAL A 145 -18.15 6.29 22.77
N VAL A 146 -18.41 7.15 21.80
CA VAL A 146 -19.44 8.21 21.91
C VAL A 146 -20.83 7.73 21.52
N ALA A 147 -20.91 6.73 20.65
CA ALA A 147 -22.13 6.03 20.28
C ALA A 147 -21.80 4.65 19.72
N ALA A 148 -22.63 3.64 20.00
CA ALA A 148 -22.52 2.33 19.40
C ALA A 148 -23.92 1.75 19.18
N GLY A 149 -24.16 1.13 18.03
CA GLY A 149 -25.47 0.58 17.69
C GLY A 149 -25.72 0.50 16.19
N LYS A 150 -26.98 0.59 15.80
CA LYS A 150 -27.36 0.69 14.38
C LYS A 150 -27.15 2.11 13.87
N LEU A 151 -27.17 2.28 12.55
CA LEU A 151 -27.09 3.60 11.91
C LEU A 151 -28.06 4.61 12.53
N ASP A 152 -29.32 4.23 12.79
CA ASP A 152 -30.31 5.11 13.40
C ASP A 152 -29.94 5.60 14.81
N ASP A 153 -29.17 4.81 15.57
CA ASP A 153 -28.70 5.18 16.91
C ASP A 153 -27.57 6.21 16.80
N ILE A 154 -26.66 6.03 15.83
CA ILE A 154 -25.58 6.99 15.53
C ILE A 154 -26.15 8.33 15.06
N LEU A 155 -27.13 8.31 14.15
CA LEU A 155 -27.76 9.51 13.61
C LEU A 155 -28.45 10.37 14.67
N LYS A 156 -29.01 9.74 15.71
CA LYS A 156 -29.67 10.42 16.85
C LYS A 156 -28.69 10.97 17.88
N SER A 157 -27.49 10.39 17.98
CA SER A 157 -26.50 10.83 18.96
C SER A 157 -26.03 12.25 18.66
N GLU A 158 -26.17 13.14 19.64
CA GLU A 158 -25.63 14.51 19.56
C GLU A 158 -24.13 14.55 19.85
N ARG A 159 -23.62 13.58 20.62
CA ARG A 159 -22.19 13.49 20.97
C ARG A 159 -21.34 12.97 19.81
N SER A 160 -21.96 12.24 18.88
CA SER A 160 -21.31 11.65 17.70
C SER A 160 -21.09 12.71 16.62
N VAL A 161 -19.83 13.11 16.41
CA VAL A 161 -19.48 14.01 15.29
C VAL A 161 -19.81 13.33 13.96
N THR A 162 -19.52 12.03 13.84
CA THR A 162 -19.88 11.21 12.67
C THR A 162 -21.39 11.25 12.41
N GLY A 163 -22.20 11.02 13.44
CA GLY A 163 -23.66 11.08 13.37
C GLY A 163 -24.19 12.45 12.97
N GLN A 164 -23.53 13.54 13.36
CA GLN A 164 -23.88 14.89 12.91
C GLN A 164 -23.65 15.09 11.41
N PHE A 165 -22.56 14.57 10.84
CA PHE A 165 -22.32 14.61 9.39
C PHE A 165 -23.29 13.69 8.63
N LEU A 166 -23.46 12.45 9.06
CA LEU A 166 -24.33 11.47 8.41
C LEU A 166 -25.82 11.86 8.42
N SER A 167 -26.25 12.62 9.43
CA SER A 167 -27.62 13.17 9.53
C SER A 167 -27.80 14.49 8.78
N GLY A 168 -26.72 15.11 8.29
CA GLY A 168 -26.74 16.42 7.65
C GLY A 168 -26.87 17.61 8.61
N ARG A 169 -26.72 17.39 9.93
CA ARG A 169 -26.65 18.48 10.93
C ARG A 169 -25.36 19.30 10.76
N GLN A 170 -24.26 18.62 10.40
CA GLN A 170 -23.05 19.24 9.88
C GLN A 170 -22.86 18.81 8.42
N VAL A 171 -22.37 19.71 7.58
CA VAL A 171 -22.16 19.47 6.15
C VAL A 171 -20.93 20.23 5.68
N ILE A 172 -20.18 19.64 4.75
CA ILE A 172 -19.17 20.37 3.96
C ILE A 172 -19.91 21.13 2.85
N ALA A 173 -19.97 22.45 2.96
CA ALA A 173 -20.77 23.26 2.05
C ALA A 173 -20.15 23.29 0.64
N THR A 174 -20.96 22.99 -0.38
CA THR A 174 -20.57 23.19 -1.78
C THR A 174 -20.51 24.71 -2.08
N PRO A 175 -19.43 25.22 -2.69
CA PRO A 175 -19.35 26.62 -3.09
C PRO A 175 -20.51 27.01 -4.02
N LYS A 176 -21.18 28.13 -3.73
CA LYS A 176 -22.30 28.63 -4.54
C LYS A 176 -21.86 29.24 -5.87
N VAL A 177 -20.65 29.78 -5.89
CA VAL A 177 -20.02 30.43 -7.05
C VAL A 177 -18.61 29.86 -7.16
N ARG A 178 -18.23 29.40 -8.35
CA ARG A 178 -16.87 28.92 -8.63
C ARG A 178 -16.02 30.05 -9.20
N ARG A 179 -14.71 30.00 -8.95
CA ARG A 179 -13.79 31.08 -9.34
C ARG A 179 -13.70 31.22 -10.86
N ALA A 180 -13.77 32.47 -11.35
CA ALA A 180 -13.62 32.77 -12.77
C ALA A 180 -12.19 32.47 -13.27
N PRO A 181 -11.98 32.19 -14.57
CA PRO A 181 -10.65 31.95 -15.12
C PRO A 181 -9.96 33.30 -15.36
N GLU A 182 -9.40 33.89 -14.30
CA GLU A 182 -8.77 35.22 -14.36
C GLU A 182 -7.27 35.15 -14.74
N ARG A 183 -6.68 33.96 -14.69
CA ARG A 183 -5.28 33.71 -15.04
C ARG A 183 -5.18 32.68 -16.17
N GLY A 184 -4.00 32.59 -16.78
CA GLY A 184 -3.71 31.55 -17.77
C GLY A 184 -3.65 30.15 -17.15
N SER A 185 -3.25 29.17 -17.95
CA SER A 185 -3.11 27.79 -17.54
C SER A 185 -1.67 27.31 -17.63
N ILE A 186 -1.34 26.27 -16.87
CA ILE A 186 -0.21 25.39 -17.20
C ILE A 186 -0.76 24.27 -18.06
N THR A 187 -0.17 24.01 -19.22
CA THR A 187 -0.68 22.99 -20.15
C THR A 187 0.39 21.95 -20.43
N VAL A 188 0.07 20.68 -20.16
CA VAL A 188 0.91 19.53 -20.50
C VAL A 188 0.48 19.02 -21.86
N HIS A 189 1.41 18.95 -22.82
CA HIS A 189 1.13 18.50 -24.19
C HIS A 189 1.69 17.11 -24.45
N GLY A 190 0.89 16.27 -25.13
CA GLY A 190 1.32 14.97 -25.65
C GLY A 190 1.85 14.00 -24.59
N ALA A 191 1.23 13.95 -23.42
CA ALA A 191 1.62 13.05 -22.35
C ALA A 191 1.36 11.58 -22.74
N ARG A 192 2.43 10.77 -22.66
CA ARG A 192 2.50 9.36 -23.10
C ARG A 192 3.18 8.45 -22.09
N HIS A 193 3.38 8.92 -20.86
CA HIS A 193 3.99 8.11 -19.81
C HIS A 193 3.03 7.02 -19.34
N ASN A 194 3.53 5.80 -19.14
CA ASN A 194 2.76 4.60 -18.76
C ASN A 194 1.56 4.36 -19.70
N ASN A 195 0.33 4.41 -19.19
CA ASN A 195 -0.88 4.15 -19.97
C ASN A 195 -1.50 5.41 -20.60
N LEU A 196 -0.90 6.60 -20.45
CA LEU A 196 -1.43 7.84 -21.02
C LEU A 196 -1.43 7.81 -22.56
N GLN A 197 -2.56 8.17 -23.17
CA GLN A 197 -2.80 8.04 -24.62
C GLN A 197 -2.58 9.35 -25.37
N ASN A 198 -1.36 9.89 -25.32
CA ASN A 198 -0.97 11.15 -26.00
C ASN A 198 -1.91 12.32 -25.65
N VAL A 199 -2.15 12.52 -24.35
CA VAL A 199 -3.14 13.49 -23.86
C VAL A 199 -2.54 14.89 -23.72
N THR A 200 -3.36 15.90 -24.00
CA THR A 200 -3.04 17.31 -23.72
C THR A 200 -4.04 17.84 -22.71
N VAL A 201 -3.55 18.41 -21.61
CA VAL A 201 -4.36 18.76 -20.43
C VAL A 201 -3.99 20.14 -19.92
N SER A 202 -4.98 20.98 -19.61
CA SER A 202 -4.77 22.35 -19.11
C SER A 202 -5.20 22.52 -17.65
N PHE A 203 -4.31 23.07 -16.84
CA PHE A 203 -4.50 23.37 -15.42
C PHE A 203 -4.70 24.88 -15.23
N PRO A 204 -5.96 25.38 -15.11
CA PRO A 204 -6.23 26.82 -15.02
C PRO A 204 -5.80 27.40 -13.67
N LEU A 205 -4.88 28.36 -13.68
CA LEU A 205 -4.25 28.88 -12.46
C LEU A 205 -5.18 29.73 -11.60
N GLY A 206 -4.85 29.84 -10.30
CA GLY A 206 -5.61 30.61 -9.31
C GLY A 206 -6.88 29.90 -8.83
N ARG A 207 -6.90 28.56 -8.88
CA ARG A 207 -8.07 27.71 -8.62
C ARG A 207 -7.71 26.50 -7.78
N LEU A 208 -8.72 25.93 -7.13
CA LEU A 208 -8.68 24.55 -6.63
C LEU A 208 -9.00 23.60 -7.79
N ILE A 209 -8.00 22.90 -8.30
CA ILE A 209 -8.11 21.94 -9.40
C ILE A 209 -8.07 20.54 -8.81
N CYS A 210 -9.01 19.68 -9.18
CA CYS A 210 -9.02 18.28 -8.75
C CYS A 210 -8.88 17.35 -9.95
N VAL A 211 -7.87 16.48 -9.92
CA VAL A 211 -7.66 15.42 -10.89
C VAL A 211 -8.33 14.15 -10.36
N THR A 212 -9.27 13.62 -11.14
CA THR A 212 -10.19 12.55 -10.76
C THR A 212 -10.15 11.42 -11.78
N GLY A 213 -10.85 10.32 -11.48
CA GLY A 213 -10.91 9.14 -12.32
C GLY A 213 -10.59 7.85 -11.56
N VAL A 214 -10.88 6.70 -12.16
CA VAL A 214 -10.76 5.38 -11.50
C VAL A 214 -9.31 5.01 -11.15
N SER A 215 -9.11 4.05 -10.25
CA SER A 215 -7.76 3.60 -9.89
C SER A 215 -7.05 3.04 -11.13
N GLY A 216 -5.78 3.39 -11.33
CA GLY A 216 -5.02 3.01 -12.52
C GLY A 216 -5.34 3.79 -13.80
N SER A 217 -6.18 4.83 -13.77
CA SER A 217 -6.52 5.61 -14.97
C SER A 217 -5.38 6.48 -15.53
N GLY A 218 -4.33 6.75 -14.75
CA GLY A 218 -3.18 7.57 -15.15
C GLY A 218 -3.02 8.90 -14.40
N LYS A 219 -3.79 9.14 -13.33
CA LYS A 219 -3.74 10.39 -12.51
C LYS A 219 -2.33 10.73 -12.01
N SER A 220 -1.69 9.82 -11.27
CA SER A 220 -0.33 10.01 -10.73
C SER A 220 0.70 10.13 -11.85
N SER A 221 0.52 9.43 -12.97
CA SER A 221 1.41 9.56 -14.13
C SER A 221 1.34 10.91 -14.82
N LEU A 222 0.16 11.56 -14.81
CA LEU A 222 0.02 12.92 -15.34
C LEU A 222 0.58 13.95 -14.35
N VAL A 223 0.19 13.86 -13.08
CA VAL A 223 0.45 14.91 -12.09
C VAL A 223 1.83 14.77 -11.43
N ASN A 224 2.18 13.58 -10.95
CA ASN A 224 3.42 13.36 -10.19
C ASN A 224 4.60 13.02 -11.10
N ASP A 225 4.41 12.15 -12.10
CA ASP A 225 5.52 11.67 -12.94
C ASP A 225 5.87 12.64 -14.08
N ILE A 226 4.91 13.46 -14.53
CA ILE A 226 5.14 14.47 -15.58
C ILE A 226 5.12 15.87 -14.98
N LEU A 227 3.96 16.38 -14.56
CA LEU A 227 3.81 17.80 -14.20
C LEU A 227 4.75 18.20 -13.06
N TRP A 228 4.75 17.47 -11.95
CA TRP A 228 5.63 17.75 -10.81
C TRP A 228 7.11 17.68 -11.19
N GLN A 229 7.54 16.63 -11.92
CA GLN A 229 8.95 16.49 -12.32
C GLN A 229 9.41 17.66 -13.19
N VAL A 230 8.57 18.11 -14.12
CA VAL A 230 8.89 19.27 -14.98
C VAL A 230 8.98 20.54 -14.15
N VAL A 231 7.95 20.82 -13.34
CA VAL A 231 7.90 22.05 -12.54
C VAL A 231 9.02 22.10 -11.50
N ASN A 232 9.33 20.97 -10.85
CA ASN A 232 10.44 20.91 -9.91
C ASN A 232 11.79 21.17 -10.58
N ARG A 233 11.99 20.65 -11.80
CA ARG A 233 13.22 20.89 -12.57
C ARG A 233 13.33 22.34 -13.06
N GLU A 234 12.27 22.88 -13.64
CA GLU A 234 12.32 24.15 -14.38
C GLU A 234 12.00 25.38 -13.53
N VAL A 235 11.13 25.25 -12.53
CA VAL A 235 10.74 26.37 -11.63
C VAL A 235 11.54 26.35 -10.33
N ASN A 236 11.67 25.18 -9.70
CA ASN A 236 12.39 25.08 -8.42
C ASN A 236 13.91 24.91 -8.59
N GLY A 237 14.40 24.59 -9.79
CA GLY A 237 15.81 24.27 -10.04
C GLY A 237 16.27 22.95 -9.40
N GLY A 238 15.34 22.04 -9.11
CA GLY A 238 15.59 20.74 -8.53
C GLY A 238 16.00 19.68 -9.56
N VAL A 239 16.22 18.45 -9.09
CA VAL A 239 16.39 17.28 -9.96
C VAL A 239 15.01 16.71 -10.26
N GLY A 240 14.70 16.50 -11.53
CA GLY A 240 13.48 15.85 -11.97
C GLY A 240 13.70 15.08 -13.26
N GLU A 241 13.11 13.88 -13.35
CA GLU A 241 13.13 13.02 -14.53
C GLU A 241 11.70 12.86 -15.04
N PRO A 242 11.19 13.83 -15.83
CA PRO A 242 9.82 13.77 -16.32
C PRO A 242 9.55 12.53 -17.17
N GLY A 243 8.37 11.95 -16.97
CA GLY A 243 7.82 10.92 -17.86
C GLY A 243 7.67 11.41 -19.30
N LEU A 244 7.40 10.48 -20.23
CA LEU A 244 7.25 10.78 -21.66
C LEU A 244 6.14 11.81 -21.93
N HIS A 245 6.49 12.97 -22.48
CA HIS A 245 5.58 14.04 -22.91
C HIS A 245 6.25 14.89 -24.01
N ASP A 246 5.50 15.79 -24.67
CA ASP A 246 6.07 16.67 -25.70
C ASP A 246 6.67 17.95 -25.11
N ARG A 247 5.88 18.69 -24.33
CA ARG A 247 6.29 19.92 -23.62
C ARG A 247 5.27 20.35 -22.58
N VAL A 248 5.68 21.26 -21.68
CA VAL A 248 4.78 21.93 -20.73
C VAL A 248 4.86 23.44 -20.96
N GLU A 249 3.72 24.09 -21.10
CA GLU A 249 3.59 25.55 -21.35
C GLU A 249 3.00 26.26 -20.12
N GLY A 250 3.27 27.56 -19.98
CA GLY A 250 2.69 28.41 -18.92
C GLY A 250 3.42 28.40 -17.57
N LEU A 251 4.63 27.81 -17.51
CA LEU A 251 5.44 27.73 -16.30
C LEU A 251 5.93 29.10 -15.80
N ASP A 252 6.06 30.08 -16.68
CA ASP A 252 6.43 31.47 -16.37
C ASP A 252 5.40 32.20 -15.49
N GLN A 253 4.19 31.65 -15.37
CA GLN A 253 3.11 32.19 -14.56
C GLN A 253 3.24 31.85 -13.06
N ILE A 254 4.08 30.86 -12.70
CA ILE A 254 4.34 30.47 -11.31
C ILE A 254 5.78 30.80 -10.90
N ASP A 255 5.99 31.09 -9.62
CA ASP A 255 7.32 31.42 -9.08
C ASP A 255 7.93 30.30 -8.23
N LYS A 256 7.10 29.34 -7.82
CA LYS A 256 7.45 28.24 -6.94
C LYS A 256 6.43 27.13 -7.06
N ALA A 257 6.86 25.88 -6.93
CA ALA A 257 5.96 24.75 -6.73
C ALA A 257 6.32 23.92 -5.51
N ILE A 258 5.30 23.34 -4.90
CA ILE A 258 5.41 22.59 -3.66
C ILE A 258 4.59 21.32 -3.79
N ASP A 259 5.27 20.18 -3.76
CA ASP A 259 4.65 18.88 -3.59
C ASP A 259 4.48 18.57 -2.11
N ILE A 260 3.27 18.17 -1.74
CA ILE A 260 2.86 17.84 -0.38
C ILE A 260 2.30 16.41 -0.40
N ASP A 261 3.22 15.47 -0.42
CA ASP A 261 2.97 14.03 -0.38
C ASP A 261 2.86 13.50 1.06
N GLN A 262 2.45 12.24 1.19
CA GLN A 262 2.32 11.53 2.46
C GLN A 262 3.65 10.96 2.99
N SER A 263 4.78 11.21 2.32
CA SER A 263 6.06 10.71 2.78
C SER A 263 6.41 11.26 4.18
N PRO A 264 7.12 10.48 5.03
CA PRO A 264 7.50 10.95 6.35
C PRO A 264 8.27 12.27 6.30
N ILE A 265 7.97 13.21 7.21
CA ILE A 265 8.70 14.49 7.30
C ILE A 265 10.20 14.31 7.62
N GLY A 266 10.57 13.16 8.18
CA GLY A 266 11.93 12.66 8.24
C GLY A 266 11.98 11.18 8.66
N ARG A 267 13.10 10.53 8.38
CA ARG A 267 13.28 9.09 8.70
C ARG A 267 13.87 8.82 10.08
N THR A 268 14.17 9.85 10.85
CA THR A 268 14.83 9.74 12.16
C THR A 268 14.03 10.44 13.25
N PRO A 269 14.18 10.02 14.53
CA PRO A 269 13.54 10.69 15.67
C PRO A 269 13.93 12.17 15.88
N ARG A 270 14.98 12.66 15.20
CA ARG A 270 15.36 14.08 15.21
C ARG A 270 14.35 14.97 14.47
N SER A 271 13.62 14.40 13.54
CA SER A 271 12.54 15.10 12.82
C SER A 271 11.27 15.01 13.64
N ASN A 272 10.62 16.14 13.89
CA ASN A 272 9.37 16.24 14.64
C ASN A 272 8.59 17.49 14.19
N PRO A 273 7.31 17.63 14.57
CA PRO A 273 6.50 18.80 14.19
C PRO A 273 7.22 20.13 14.48
N ALA A 274 7.79 20.27 15.69
CA ALA A 274 8.38 21.53 16.12
C ALA A 274 9.60 21.96 15.30
N THR A 275 10.47 21.02 14.92
CA THR A 275 11.63 21.31 14.06
C THR A 275 11.25 21.52 12.60
N TYR A 276 10.21 20.84 12.12
CA TYR A 276 9.76 20.94 10.74
C TYR A 276 9.11 22.30 10.44
N VAL A 277 8.15 22.72 11.28
CA VAL A 277 7.50 24.04 11.15
C VAL A 277 8.35 25.21 11.66
N LYS A 278 9.56 24.93 12.17
CA LYS A 278 10.54 25.91 12.68
C LYS A 278 10.10 26.67 13.94
N VAL A 279 9.02 26.26 14.61
CA VAL A 279 8.64 26.85 15.91
C VAL A 279 9.68 26.58 16.98
N PHE A 280 10.40 25.45 16.90
CA PHE A 280 11.45 25.13 17.86
C PHE A 280 12.61 26.14 17.84
N ASP A 281 12.90 26.76 16.70
CA ASP A 281 13.96 27.78 16.60
C ASP A 281 13.61 29.03 17.42
N GLU A 282 12.34 29.47 17.36
CA GLU A 282 11.85 30.61 18.14
C GLU A 282 11.75 30.26 19.64
N ILE A 283 11.37 29.04 19.99
CA ILE A 283 11.37 28.55 21.38
C ILE A 283 12.81 28.53 21.93
N ARG A 284 13.79 28.02 21.17
CA ARG A 284 15.19 28.01 21.61
C ARG A 284 15.71 29.42 21.84
N LYS A 285 15.39 30.38 20.96
CA LYS A 285 15.71 31.80 21.15
C LYS A 285 15.16 32.34 22.45
N LEU A 286 13.89 32.04 22.77
CA LEU A 286 13.29 32.44 24.04
C LEU A 286 14.05 31.88 25.25
N TYR A 287 14.41 30.60 25.23
CA TYR A 287 15.14 29.97 26.34
C TYR A 287 16.53 30.60 26.57
N THR A 288 17.19 31.14 25.54
CA THR A 288 18.46 31.88 25.73
C THR A 288 18.29 33.20 26.47
N GLN A 289 17.09 33.79 26.46
CA GLN A 289 16.82 35.08 27.08
C GLN A 289 16.54 34.97 28.59
N LEU A 290 16.32 33.76 29.10
CA LEU A 290 16.01 33.51 30.50
C LEU A 290 17.20 33.85 31.43
N PRO A 291 16.97 34.33 32.67
CA PRO A 291 18.03 34.73 33.59
C PRO A 291 19.09 33.64 33.83
N GLN A 292 18.65 32.39 34.05
CA GLN A 292 19.54 31.25 34.26
C GLN A 292 20.43 30.98 33.04
N SER A 293 19.87 31.09 31.82
CA SER A 293 20.62 30.92 30.58
C SER A 293 21.66 32.03 30.38
N LYS A 294 21.29 33.28 30.66
CA LYS A 294 22.21 34.43 30.56
C LYS A 294 23.37 34.32 31.54
N LEU A 295 23.11 33.94 32.78
CA LEU A 295 24.14 33.74 33.81
C LEU A 295 25.16 32.65 33.41
N ARG A 296 24.68 31.57 32.77
CA ARG A 296 25.52 30.44 32.32
C ARG A 296 26.10 30.62 30.92
N GLY A 297 25.82 31.73 30.25
CA GLY A 297 26.30 32.01 28.89
C GLY A 297 25.69 31.11 27.80
N TYR A 298 24.56 30.45 28.06
CA TYR A 298 23.95 29.51 27.12
C TYR A 298 23.41 30.20 25.87
N LYS A 299 23.65 29.57 24.71
CA LYS A 299 23.21 30.01 23.38
C LYS A 299 22.20 29.03 22.79
N GLU A 300 21.63 29.35 21.63
CA GLU A 300 20.59 28.53 20.97
C GLU A 300 21.04 27.08 20.72
N GLY A 301 22.34 26.87 20.48
CA GLY A 301 22.93 25.54 20.32
C GLY A 301 22.75 24.64 21.55
N ARG A 302 22.82 25.20 22.77
CA ARG A 302 22.64 24.45 24.03
C ARG A 302 21.23 23.83 24.13
N PHE A 303 20.23 24.52 23.59
CA PHE A 303 18.84 24.06 23.57
C PHE A 303 18.47 23.28 22.31
N SER A 304 19.46 22.91 21.48
CA SER A 304 19.27 22.06 20.30
C SER A 304 19.66 20.63 20.61
N PHE A 305 18.74 19.69 20.43
CA PHE A 305 19.08 18.26 20.53
C PHE A 305 19.90 17.77 19.31
N ASN A 306 20.04 18.58 18.26
CA ASN A 306 20.84 18.25 17.08
C ASN A 306 22.31 18.68 17.20
N VAL A 307 22.67 19.45 18.24
CA VAL A 307 24.00 20.04 18.39
C VAL A 307 24.64 19.54 19.68
N GLU A 308 25.94 19.29 19.63
CA GLU A 308 26.73 18.91 20.79
C GLU A 308 26.77 20.01 21.86
N GLY A 309 26.93 19.58 23.11
CA GLY A 309 27.13 20.47 24.24
C GLY A 309 25.88 20.77 25.04
N GLY A 310 24.66 20.36 24.63
CA GLY A 310 23.46 20.43 25.48
C GLY A 310 22.50 19.26 25.36
N ARG A 311 22.62 18.46 24.29
CA ARG A 311 21.91 17.20 24.07
C ARG A 311 22.38 16.11 25.03
N CYS A 312 21.61 15.02 25.11
CA CYS A 312 22.09 13.79 25.74
C CYS A 312 23.06 13.08 24.79
N GLU A 313 24.31 12.88 25.22
CA GLU A 313 25.33 12.23 24.37
C GLU A 313 25.11 10.73 24.19
N ALA A 314 24.49 10.04 25.16
CA ALA A 314 24.23 8.61 25.07
C ALA A 314 23.30 8.21 23.91
N CYS A 315 22.40 9.11 23.50
CA CYS A 315 21.53 8.91 22.35
C CYS A 315 21.73 9.98 21.28
N GLU A 316 22.80 10.78 21.37
CA GLU A 316 23.07 11.92 20.50
C GLU A 316 21.83 12.80 20.22
N GLY A 317 21.02 13.03 21.25
CA GLY A 317 19.78 13.82 21.18
C GLY A 317 18.60 13.18 20.46
N HIS A 318 18.68 11.93 20.01
CA HIS A 318 17.54 11.19 19.45
C HIS A 318 16.44 10.95 20.50
N GLY A 319 16.82 10.82 21.78
CA GLY A 319 15.92 10.39 22.86
C GLY A 319 15.62 8.90 22.84
N ALA A 320 16.06 8.19 21.80
CA ALA A 320 15.94 6.76 21.62
C ALA A 320 17.23 6.22 20.99
N THR A 321 17.52 4.96 21.25
CA THR A 321 18.61 4.19 20.64
C THR A 321 18.01 3.21 19.63
N LYS A 322 18.62 3.13 18.45
CA LYS A 322 18.20 2.20 17.40
C LYS A 322 18.72 0.80 17.73
N LEU A 323 17.84 -0.19 17.82
CA LEU A 323 18.21 -1.60 17.86
C LEU A 323 18.06 -2.16 16.45
N GLU A 324 19.18 -2.65 15.93
CA GLU A 324 19.22 -3.35 14.65
C GLU A 324 18.73 -4.77 14.84
N MET A 325 17.86 -5.22 13.94
CA MET A 325 17.21 -6.53 13.99
C MET A 325 17.52 -7.26 12.68
N ASP A 326 18.03 -8.49 12.74
CA ASP A 326 18.51 -9.21 11.55
C ASP A 326 17.42 -9.56 10.53
N PHE A 327 16.17 -9.71 10.99
CA PHE A 327 15.04 -10.20 10.17
C PHE A 327 13.79 -9.32 10.21
N LEU A 328 13.80 -8.26 11.03
CA LEU A 328 12.69 -7.34 11.22
C LEU A 328 13.15 -5.91 10.96
N ALA A 329 12.20 -5.00 10.75
CA ALA A 329 12.54 -3.59 10.68
C ALA A 329 13.16 -3.12 12.01
N ASP A 330 14.23 -2.33 11.93
CA ASP A 330 14.91 -1.77 13.09
C ASP A 330 13.93 -0.99 13.99
N ILE A 331 14.09 -1.16 15.31
CA ILE A 331 13.20 -0.52 16.30
C ILE A 331 13.94 0.55 17.09
N TRP A 332 13.23 1.61 17.47
CA TRP A 332 13.77 2.66 18.34
C TRP A 332 13.28 2.45 19.77
N VAL A 333 14.20 2.26 20.71
CA VAL A 333 13.89 2.06 22.12
C VAL A 333 14.26 3.32 22.91
N PRO A 334 13.42 3.80 23.86
CA PRO A 334 13.73 4.97 24.66
C PRO A 334 15.13 4.89 25.30
N CYS A 335 15.88 5.99 25.25
CA CYS A 335 17.22 6.05 25.80
C CYS A 335 17.18 5.87 27.32
N THR A 336 17.97 4.94 27.85
CA THR A 336 18.04 4.63 29.29
C THR A 336 18.68 5.74 30.13
N VAL A 337 19.43 6.66 29.51
CA VAL A 337 20.15 7.73 30.21
C VAL A 337 19.32 9.00 30.38
N CYS A 338 18.64 9.43 29.32
CA CYS A 338 17.80 10.63 29.35
C CYS A 338 16.31 10.32 29.42
N GLU A 339 15.90 9.05 29.39
CA GLU A 339 14.50 8.62 29.45
C GLU A 339 13.63 9.33 28.39
N GLY A 340 14.16 9.49 27.18
CA GLY A 340 13.46 10.18 26.09
C GLY A 340 13.53 11.71 26.13
N ARG A 341 14.14 12.33 27.15
CA ARG A 341 14.21 13.80 27.32
C ARG A 341 15.11 14.51 26.31
N ARG A 342 15.98 13.79 25.58
CA ARG A 342 16.91 14.31 24.53
C ARG A 342 18.02 15.25 24.98
N PHE A 343 18.00 15.76 26.22
CA PHE A 343 18.94 16.76 26.73
C PHE A 343 19.72 16.27 27.96
N SER A 344 20.85 16.93 28.25
CA SER A 344 21.61 16.72 29.48
C SER A 344 20.87 17.31 30.69
N ARG A 345 21.17 16.83 31.90
CA ARG A 345 20.51 17.29 33.14
C ARG A 345 20.67 18.79 33.36
N GLU A 346 21.86 19.33 33.09
CA GLU A 346 22.18 20.75 33.28
C GLU A 346 21.42 21.65 32.31
N THR A 347 21.09 21.15 31.11
CA THR A 347 20.25 21.87 30.14
C THR A 347 18.80 21.94 30.61
N LEU A 348 18.31 20.88 31.27
CA LEU A 348 16.93 20.78 31.78
C LEU A 348 16.68 21.61 33.04
N GLU A 349 17.74 22.11 33.70
CA GLU A 349 17.61 23.02 34.84
C GLU A 349 17.04 24.39 34.44
N VAL A 350 17.21 24.80 33.18
CA VAL A 350 16.65 26.03 32.67
C VAL A 350 15.16 25.86 32.42
N ARG A 351 14.34 26.65 33.13
CA ARG A 351 12.88 26.55 33.08
C ARG A 351 12.20 27.86 32.68
N PHE A 352 11.19 27.77 31.83
CA PHE A 352 10.25 28.83 31.51
C PHE A 352 8.88 28.45 32.08
N ARG A 353 8.32 29.26 32.99
CA ARG A 353 7.06 28.95 33.71
C ARG A 353 7.04 27.51 34.26
N ASP A 354 8.11 27.15 34.97
CA ASP A 354 8.38 25.81 35.54
C ASP A 354 8.55 24.64 34.56
N LYS A 355 8.54 24.90 33.24
CA LYS A 355 8.75 23.89 32.19
C LYS A 355 10.16 23.97 31.61
N SER A 356 10.88 22.85 31.59
CA SER A 356 12.15 22.72 30.84
C SER A 356 11.91 22.65 29.33
N ILE A 357 12.97 22.79 28.53
CA ILE A 357 12.89 22.66 27.06
C ILE A 357 12.34 21.29 26.63
N ALA A 358 12.64 20.22 27.39
CA ALA A 358 12.09 18.89 27.13
C ALA A 358 10.62 18.76 27.53
N ASP A 359 10.20 19.43 28.62
CA ASP A 359 8.79 19.47 28.99
C ASP A 359 7.98 20.11 27.87
N VAL A 360 8.45 21.24 27.31
CA VAL A 360 7.80 21.92 26.18
C VAL A 360 7.70 21.03 24.95
N LEU A 361 8.73 20.23 24.64
CA LEU A 361 8.66 19.28 23.52
C LEU A 361 7.66 18.14 23.76
N ASN A 362 7.41 17.77 25.02
CA ASN A 362 6.45 16.73 25.38
C ASN A 362 5.02 17.28 25.58
N MET A 363 4.82 18.60 25.50
CA MET A 363 3.50 19.22 25.56
C MET A 363 2.74 19.04 24.26
N GLU A 364 1.43 18.98 24.37
CA GLU A 364 0.54 19.05 23.22
C GLU A 364 0.57 20.46 22.61
N ILE A 365 0.34 20.54 21.31
CA ILE A 365 0.32 21.82 20.58
C ILE A 365 -0.72 22.76 21.18
N ARG A 366 -1.89 22.25 21.61
CA ARG A 366 -2.91 23.04 22.31
C ARG A 366 -2.36 23.69 23.60
N GLU A 367 -1.71 22.91 24.45
CA GLU A 367 -1.12 23.42 25.70
C GLU A 367 0.01 24.41 25.41
N ALA A 368 0.79 24.16 24.36
CA ALA A 368 1.86 25.05 23.95
C ALA A 368 1.34 26.41 23.45
N ILE A 369 0.18 26.43 22.75
CA ILE A 369 -0.48 27.68 22.34
C ILE A 369 -0.81 28.54 23.57
N GLU A 370 -1.41 27.93 24.61
CA GLU A 370 -1.74 28.62 25.86
C GLU A 370 -0.47 29.11 26.60
N LEU A 371 0.58 28.28 26.64
CA LEU A 371 1.84 28.63 27.27
C LEU A 371 2.54 29.82 26.60
N PHE A 372 2.52 29.87 25.27
CA PHE A 372 3.22 30.87 24.46
C PHE A 372 2.31 31.98 23.90
N ASP A 373 1.11 32.15 24.46
CA ASP A 373 0.12 33.12 23.95
C ASP A 373 0.68 34.56 23.86
N ALA A 374 1.57 34.92 24.78
CA ALA A 374 2.23 36.23 24.83
C ALA A 374 3.36 36.43 23.79
N PHE A 375 3.70 35.41 22.98
CA PHE A 375 4.79 35.45 22.01
C PHE A 375 4.26 35.33 20.58
N PRO A 376 4.01 36.45 19.86
CA PRO A 376 3.28 36.43 18.59
C PRO A 376 3.84 35.50 17.53
N LYS A 377 5.18 35.45 17.36
CA LYS A 377 5.83 34.57 16.37
C LYS A 377 5.65 33.08 16.68
N ILE A 378 5.80 32.69 17.95
CA ILE A 378 5.62 31.30 18.38
C ILE A 378 4.14 30.94 18.24
N ARG A 379 3.25 31.80 18.76
CA ARG A 379 1.80 31.64 18.67
C ARG A 379 1.32 31.46 17.23
N GLN A 380 1.81 32.27 16.29
CA GLN A 380 1.44 32.17 14.87
C GLN A 380 1.81 30.80 14.28
N LEU A 381 3.04 30.30 14.53
CA LEU A 381 3.48 29.00 14.03
C LEU A 381 2.75 27.82 14.70
N LEU A 382 2.38 27.94 15.97
CA LEU A 382 1.57 26.91 16.64
C LEU A 382 0.12 26.91 16.13
N HIS A 383 -0.43 28.08 15.80
CA HIS A 383 -1.75 28.16 15.21
C HIS A 383 -1.81 27.49 13.83
N THR A 384 -0.76 27.56 13.00
CA THR A 384 -0.81 26.85 11.71
C THR A 384 -0.94 25.33 11.88
N LEU A 385 -0.35 24.74 12.93
CA LEU A 385 -0.54 23.33 13.28
C LEU A 385 -1.96 23.04 13.78
N ARG A 386 -2.55 23.92 14.58
CA ARG A 386 -3.96 23.80 15.01
C ARG A 386 -4.92 23.92 13.84
N ASP A 387 -4.68 24.85 12.92
CA ASP A 387 -5.57 25.15 11.81
C ASP A 387 -5.65 23.97 10.81
N VAL A 388 -4.57 23.17 10.69
CA VAL A 388 -4.59 21.88 9.98
C VAL A 388 -5.11 20.70 10.83
N GLY A 389 -5.58 20.95 12.05
CA GLY A 389 -6.20 19.96 12.94
C GLY A 389 -5.24 19.05 13.71
N LEU A 390 -4.00 19.49 13.98
CA LEU A 390 -2.99 18.71 14.71
C LEU A 390 -2.77 19.19 16.16
N ASP A 391 -3.76 19.85 16.76
CA ASP A 391 -3.64 20.45 18.10
C ASP A 391 -3.47 19.44 19.25
N TYR A 392 -3.88 18.19 19.03
CA TYR A 392 -3.72 17.06 19.96
C TYR A 392 -2.30 16.46 19.99
N MET A 393 -1.45 16.82 19.03
CA MET A 393 -0.14 16.18 18.86
C MET A 393 0.92 16.81 19.75
N GLN A 394 1.89 16.01 20.21
CA GLN A 394 3.05 16.54 20.95
C GLN A 394 4.04 17.23 20.01
N LEU A 395 4.57 18.38 20.43
CA LEU A 395 5.54 19.17 19.64
C LEU A 395 6.78 18.38 19.20
N GLY A 396 7.28 17.54 20.09
CA GLY A 396 8.48 16.74 19.93
C GLY A 396 8.25 15.33 19.41
N GLN A 397 7.01 14.96 19.05
CA GLN A 397 6.66 13.62 18.57
C GLN A 397 7.56 13.20 17.40
N ALA A 398 8.17 12.03 17.51
CA ALA A 398 9.17 11.58 16.55
C ALA A 398 8.53 11.29 15.18
N SER A 399 9.16 11.73 14.09
CA SER A 399 8.60 11.56 12.74
C SER A 399 8.29 10.11 12.34
N PRO A 400 9.07 9.08 12.75
CA PRO A 400 8.73 7.69 12.44
C PRO A 400 7.43 7.19 13.08
N THR A 401 6.91 7.90 14.09
CA THR A 401 5.65 7.55 14.77
C THR A 401 4.46 8.36 14.27
N LEU A 402 4.61 9.10 13.18
CA LEU A 402 3.54 9.88 12.55
C LEU A 402 2.87 9.06 11.44
N SER A 403 1.56 9.17 11.32
CA SER A 403 0.84 8.67 10.15
C SER A 403 1.17 9.49 8.89
N GLY A 404 0.92 8.93 7.70
CA GLY A 404 1.11 9.64 6.43
C GLY A 404 0.31 10.95 6.35
N GLY A 405 -0.96 10.91 6.76
CA GLY A 405 -1.82 12.10 6.81
C GLY A 405 -1.40 13.14 7.86
N GLU A 406 -0.80 12.72 8.99
CA GLU A 406 -0.19 13.65 9.94
C GLU A 406 1.06 14.32 9.37
N ALA A 407 1.94 13.55 8.73
CA ALA A 407 3.13 14.07 8.08
C ALA A 407 2.77 15.10 7.00
N GLN A 408 1.76 14.80 6.17
CA GLN A 408 1.24 15.69 5.14
C GLN A 408 0.67 16.98 5.73
N ARG A 409 -0.13 16.90 6.80
CA ARG A 409 -0.68 18.09 7.48
C ARG A 409 0.41 18.96 8.12
N ILE A 410 1.50 18.37 8.63
CA ILE A 410 2.66 19.14 9.11
C ILE A 410 3.34 19.90 7.96
N LYS A 411 3.45 19.29 6.77
CA LYS A 411 3.95 19.96 5.56
C LYS A 411 3.05 21.15 5.17
N LEU A 412 1.73 20.97 5.21
CA LEU A 412 0.76 22.05 4.98
C LEU A 412 0.91 23.18 6.00
N ALA A 413 1.02 22.87 7.29
CA ALA A 413 1.20 23.86 8.36
C ALA A 413 2.47 24.70 8.17
N ARG A 414 3.54 24.11 7.63
CA ARG A 414 4.78 24.82 7.31
C ARG A 414 4.58 25.85 6.19
N GLU A 415 3.82 25.51 5.16
CA GLU A 415 3.56 26.44 4.06
C GLU A 415 2.53 27.51 4.44
N LEU A 416 1.55 27.20 5.28
CA LEU A 416 0.66 28.21 5.88
C LEU A 416 1.41 29.27 6.69
N GLY A 417 2.52 28.89 7.32
CA GLY A 417 3.36 29.82 8.08
C GLY A 417 4.19 30.79 7.22
N ARG A 418 4.19 30.62 5.89
CA ARG A 418 4.97 31.45 4.96
C ARG A 418 4.11 32.51 4.30
N ARG A 419 4.76 33.61 3.89
CA ARG A 419 4.10 34.66 3.13
C ARG A 419 3.80 34.16 1.71
N SER A 420 2.53 34.16 1.33
CA SER A 420 2.08 33.84 -0.02
C SER A 420 2.59 34.87 -1.03
N THR A 421 3.07 34.41 -2.18
CA THR A 421 3.35 35.26 -3.35
C THR A 421 2.12 35.39 -4.26
N GLY A 422 1.09 34.56 -4.04
CA GLY A 422 -0.07 34.43 -4.90
C GLY A 422 0.28 33.91 -6.29
N ARG A 423 1.42 33.24 -6.46
CA ARG A 423 1.88 32.60 -7.71
C ARG A 423 2.53 31.24 -7.45
N THR A 424 2.28 30.65 -6.28
CA THR A 424 2.78 29.32 -5.93
C THR A 424 1.82 28.24 -6.42
N LEU A 425 2.36 27.13 -6.91
CA LEU A 425 1.62 25.92 -7.26
C LEU A 425 1.76 24.88 -6.15
N TYR A 426 0.66 24.42 -5.59
CA TYR A 426 0.63 23.34 -4.60
C TYR A 426 0.10 22.07 -5.24
N LEU A 427 0.81 20.95 -5.08
CA LEU A 427 0.37 19.62 -5.51
C LEU A 427 0.15 18.76 -4.28
N LEU A 428 -1.00 18.09 -4.21
CA LEU A 428 -1.34 17.17 -3.13
C LEU A 428 -1.86 15.86 -3.73
N ASP A 429 -1.27 14.75 -3.31
CA ASP A 429 -1.73 13.42 -3.66
C ASP A 429 -2.59 12.86 -2.52
N GLU A 430 -3.86 12.56 -2.83
CA GLU A 430 -4.89 12.03 -1.94
C GLU A 430 -4.84 12.57 -0.50
N PRO A 431 -4.98 13.89 -0.30
CA PRO A 431 -4.82 14.51 1.01
C PRO A 431 -5.94 14.18 2.01
N THR A 432 -7.04 13.54 1.58
CA THR A 432 -8.11 13.08 2.47
C THR A 432 -8.00 11.64 2.92
N THR A 433 -6.97 10.91 2.47
CA THR A 433 -6.73 9.53 2.88
C THR A 433 -6.64 9.40 4.41
N GLY A 434 -7.50 8.56 4.98
CA GLY A 434 -7.60 8.33 6.43
C GLY A 434 -8.12 9.53 7.25
N LEU A 435 -8.77 10.51 6.60
CA LEU A 435 -9.37 11.66 7.29
C LEU A 435 -10.87 11.49 7.48
N HIS A 436 -11.32 11.82 8.70
CA HIS A 436 -12.74 11.93 9.02
C HIS A 436 -13.37 13.18 8.38
N PHE A 437 -14.68 13.20 8.16
CA PHE A 437 -15.42 14.34 7.55
C PHE A 437 -15.09 15.69 8.19
N ALA A 438 -14.99 15.74 9.51
CA ALA A 438 -14.64 16.96 10.25
C ALA A 438 -13.23 17.47 9.92
N ASP A 439 -12.30 16.56 9.65
CA ASP A 439 -10.91 16.88 9.29
C ASP A 439 -10.79 17.24 7.81
N VAL A 440 -11.55 16.56 6.93
CA VAL A 440 -11.70 16.94 5.51
C VAL A 440 -12.22 18.38 5.39
N ARG A 441 -13.21 18.77 6.22
CA ARG A 441 -13.72 20.14 6.26
C ARG A 441 -12.61 21.16 6.59
N LYS A 442 -11.80 20.92 7.63
CA LYS A 442 -10.68 21.79 8.02
C LYS A 442 -9.61 21.86 6.92
N LEU A 443 -9.29 20.72 6.31
CA LEU A 443 -8.35 20.66 5.19
C LEU A 443 -8.85 21.53 4.03
N LEU A 444 -10.13 21.41 3.65
CA LEU A 444 -10.71 22.24 2.59
C LEU A 444 -10.67 23.73 2.93
N GLU A 445 -10.94 24.12 4.18
CA GLU A 445 -10.79 25.51 4.64
C GLU A 445 -9.35 26.03 4.41
N VAL A 446 -8.34 25.20 4.71
CA VAL A 446 -6.93 25.50 4.46
C VAL A 446 -6.61 25.62 2.96
N LEU A 447 -7.04 24.65 2.15
CA LEU A 447 -6.78 24.65 0.71
C LEU A 447 -7.45 25.85 0.01
N GLN A 448 -8.68 26.16 0.38
CA GLN A 448 -9.39 27.34 -0.12
C GLN A 448 -8.64 28.63 0.27
N GLY A 449 -8.09 28.71 1.49
CA GLY A 449 -7.26 29.83 1.91
C GLY A 449 -6.01 30.04 1.04
N PHE A 450 -5.36 28.97 0.56
CA PHE A 450 -4.26 29.10 -0.39
C PHE A 450 -4.72 29.68 -1.73
N VAL A 451 -5.86 29.23 -2.23
CA VAL A 451 -6.44 29.71 -3.50
C VAL A 451 -6.90 31.17 -3.37
N ASP A 452 -7.53 31.54 -2.26
CA ASP A 452 -7.93 32.92 -1.96
C ASP A 452 -6.73 33.87 -1.88
N ALA A 453 -5.56 33.37 -1.48
CA ALA A 453 -4.30 34.11 -1.52
C ALA A 453 -3.69 34.20 -2.95
N GLY A 454 -4.39 33.74 -3.97
CA GLY A 454 -4.01 33.79 -5.39
C GLY A 454 -3.21 32.60 -5.91
N ASN A 455 -2.96 31.59 -5.06
CA ASN A 455 -2.19 30.41 -5.45
C ASN A 455 -3.05 29.41 -6.23
N THR A 456 -2.38 28.42 -6.82
CA THR A 456 -3.06 27.30 -7.50
C THR A 456 -2.85 26.04 -6.66
N VAL A 457 -3.93 25.28 -6.44
CA VAL A 457 -3.87 24.02 -5.70
C VAL A 457 -4.37 22.92 -6.62
N ILE A 458 -3.52 21.94 -6.93
CA ILE A 458 -3.88 20.72 -7.65
C ILE A 458 -3.96 19.58 -6.64
N VAL A 459 -5.09 18.92 -6.57
CA VAL A 459 -5.29 17.73 -5.74
C VAL A 459 -5.61 16.53 -6.61
N ILE A 460 -5.01 15.38 -6.33
CA ILE A 460 -5.46 14.08 -6.84
C ILE A 460 -6.41 13.51 -5.81
N GLU A 461 -7.67 13.28 -6.17
CA GLU A 461 -8.68 12.89 -5.19
C GLU A 461 -9.77 11.98 -5.75
N HIS A 462 -10.34 11.23 -4.81
CA HIS A 462 -11.51 10.36 -4.98
C HIS A 462 -12.66 10.77 -4.06
N ASN A 463 -12.38 11.58 -3.03
CA ASN A 463 -13.38 12.02 -2.06
C ASN A 463 -14.35 13.05 -2.69
N LEU A 464 -15.63 12.69 -2.73
CA LEU A 464 -16.69 13.51 -3.33
C LEU A 464 -16.84 14.90 -2.67
N ASP A 465 -16.49 15.06 -1.39
CA ASP A 465 -16.51 16.34 -0.71
C ASP A 465 -15.45 17.30 -1.23
N VAL A 466 -14.26 16.79 -1.56
CA VAL A 466 -13.21 17.60 -2.18
C VAL A 466 -13.57 17.91 -3.62
N ILE A 467 -13.98 16.89 -4.38
CA ILE A 467 -14.30 17.00 -5.80
C ILE A 467 -15.42 18.02 -6.02
N ARG A 468 -16.52 17.96 -5.24
CA ARG A 468 -17.63 18.92 -5.37
C ARG A 468 -17.24 20.35 -4.98
N THR A 469 -16.19 20.50 -4.17
CA THR A 469 -15.71 21.79 -3.66
C THR A 469 -14.65 22.43 -4.59
N ALA A 470 -14.07 21.67 -5.51
CA ALA A 470 -13.09 22.16 -6.47
C ALA A 470 -13.67 23.14 -7.49
N ASP A 471 -12.88 24.09 -7.97
CA ASP A 471 -13.29 25.03 -9.02
C ASP A 471 -13.24 24.39 -10.41
N TRP A 472 -12.31 23.46 -10.60
CA TRP A 472 -12.06 22.79 -11.88
C TRP A 472 -11.73 21.32 -11.66
N LEU A 473 -12.24 20.45 -12.52
CA LEU A 473 -12.03 19.03 -12.53
C LEU A 473 -11.38 18.60 -13.83
N ILE A 474 -10.52 17.59 -13.73
CA ILE A 474 -9.94 16.87 -14.86
C ILE A 474 -10.20 15.40 -14.60
N ASP A 475 -11.11 14.79 -15.36
CA ASP A 475 -11.49 13.39 -15.18
C ASP A 475 -10.74 12.50 -16.19
N ILE A 476 -9.97 11.54 -15.68
CA ILE A 476 -9.12 10.64 -16.49
C ILE A 476 -9.68 9.22 -16.43
N GLY A 477 -9.81 8.57 -17.59
CA GLY A 477 -10.37 7.23 -17.70
C GLY A 477 -10.42 6.73 -19.16
N PRO A 478 -11.48 6.01 -19.56
CA PRO A 478 -12.67 5.67 -18.77
C PRO A 478 -12.40 4.58 -17.72
N GLU A 479 -11.47 3.66 -18.00
CA GLU A 479 -11.11 2.56 -17.11
C GLU A 479 -9.69 2.70 -16.55
N GLY A 480 -9.24 1.71 -15.77
CA GLY A 480 -7.86 1.59 -15.32
C GLY A 480 -6.97 0.85 -16.34
N GLY A 481 -5.65 0.95 -16.18
CA GLY A 481 -4.68 0.21 -17.00
C GLY A 481 -4.75 0.56 -18.49
N SER A 482 -4.73 -0.44 -19.36
CA SER A 482 -4.76 -0.25 -20.83
C SER A 482 -6.05 0.39 -21.34
N GLY A 483 -7.16 0.26 -20.59
CA GLY A 483 -8.43 0.90 -20.88
C GLY A 483 -8.53 2.37 -20.45
N GLY A 484 -7.50 2.89 -19.76
CA GLY A 484 -7.44 4.25 -19.23
C GLY A 484 -6.59 5.21 -20.06
N GLY A 485 -6.10 6.26 -19.39
CA GLY A 485 -5.11 7.19 -19.94
C GLY A 485 -5.65 8.22 -20.93
N ARG A 486 -6.98 8.43 -20.97
CA ARG A 486 -7.62 9.51 -21.74
C ARG A 486 -8.26 10.52 -20.81
N VAL A 487 -8.28 11.78 -21.22
CA VAL A 487 -9.13 12.79 -20.56
C VAL A 487 -10.56 12.61 -21.06
N ILE A 488 -11.47 12.32 -20.13
CA ILE A 488 -12.89 12.15 -20.44
C ILE A 488 -13.56 13.52 -20.54
N ILE A 489 -13.32 14.38 -19.56
CA ILE A 489 -13.85 15.74 -19.52
C ILE A 489 -13.00 16.63 -18.61
N GLU A 490 -12.90 17.91 -18.99
CA GLU A 490 -12.38 18.99 -18.15
C GLU A 490 -13.48 20.03 -17.96
N GLY A 491 -13.66 20.53 -16.74
CA GLY A 491 -14.74 21.47 -16.47
C GLY A 491 -14.97 21.74 -15.00
N THR A 492 -15.99 22.56 -14.72
CA THR A 492 -16.56 22.67 -13.37
C THR A 492 -17.19 21.33 -12.93
N PRO A 493 -17.29 21.05 -11.62
CA PRO A 493 -18.02 19.88 -11.13
C PRO A 493 -19.42 19.69 -11.71
N GLU A 494 -20.17 20.77 -11.98
CA GLU A 494 -21.48 20.71 -12.63
C GLU A 494 -21.40 20.23 -14.08
N GLN A 495 -20.38 20.67 -14.84
CA GLN A 495 -20.14 20.22 -16.21
C GLN A 495 -19.71 18.75 -16.25
N VAL A 496 -18.84 18.33 -15.32
CA VAL A 496 -18.45 16.93 -15.19
C VAL A 496 -19.63 16.05 -14.80
N ALA A 497 -20.48 16.50 -13.86
CA ALA A 497 -21.71 15.82 -13.50
C ALA A 497 -22.68 15.68 -14.69
N ALA A 498 -22.71 16.63 -15.62
CA ALA A 498 -23.53 16.52 -16.82
C ALA A 498 -22.98 15.51 -17.87
N CYS A 499 -21.74 15.05 -17.75
CA CYS A 499 -21.13 14.10 -18.67
C CYS A 499 -21.51 12.65 -18.34
N ASP A 500 -22.19 11.96 -19.26
CA ASP A 500 -22.60 10.56 -19.06
C ASP A 500 -21.44 9.55 -19.18
N GLN A 501 -20.33 9.93 -19.81
CA GLN A 501 -19.14 9.07 -19.94
C GLN A 501 -18.24 9.10 -18.69
N SER A 502 -18.44 10.06 -17.80
CA SER A 502 -17.63 10.26 -16.60
C SER A 502 -18.22 9.47 -15.41
N TYR A 503 -17.48 8.49 -14.89
CA TYR A 503 -17.85 7.82 -13.65
C TYR A 503 -17.84 8.77 -12.46
N THR A 504 -16.88 9.70 -12.43
CA THR A 504 -16.83 10.79 -11.44
C THR A 504 -18.08 11.66 -11.54
N GLY A 505 -18.49 12.03 -12.76
CA GLY A 505 -19.71 12.77 -13.03
C GLY A 505 -20.97 12.07 -12.55
N ALA A 506 -21.07 10.75 -12.78
CA ALA A 506 -22.18 9.94 -12.30
C ALA A 506 -22.30 9.96 -10.76
N ALA A 507 -21.18 9.87 -10.03
CA ALA A 507 -21.16 9.95 -8.58
C ALA A 507 -21.46 11.38 -8.05
N LEU A 508 -20.99 12.41 -8.76
CA LEU A 508 -21.21 13.82 -8.38
C LEU A 508 -22.69 14.23 -8.43
N ARG A 509 -23.50 13.61 -9.30
CA ARG A 509 -24.95 13.87 -9.39
C ARG A 509 -25.68 13.63 -8.07
N ASP A 510 -25.18 12.74 -7.22
CA ASP A 510 -25.83 12.40 -5.96
C ASP A 510 -25.51 13.39 -4.83
N VAL A 511 -24.43 14.17 -4.96
CA VAL A 511 -23.92 15.08 -3.92
C VAL A 511 -23.99 16.57 -4.29
N LEU A 512 -24.18 16.90 -5.57
CA LEU A 512 -24.28 18.28 -6.05
C LEU A 512 -25.70 18.86 -5.93
N PRO A 513 -25.86 20.12 -5.46
CA PRO A 513 -27.15 20.79 -5.46
C PRO A 513 -27.73 20.95 -6.88
N GLY A 514 -29.02 20.68 -7.06
CA GLY A 514 -29.72 20.86 -8.35
C GLY A 514 -29.75 19.61 -9.23
N PHE A 515 -28.93 18.59 -8.94
CA PHE A 515 -29.13 17.26 -9.49
C PHE A 515 -30.06 16.47 -8.56
N HIS A 516 -31.13 15.91 -9.13
CA HIS A 516 -32.00 15.03 -8.35
C HIS A 516 -31.23 13.76 -8.04
N ARG A 517 -31.02 13.49 -6.74
CA ARG A 517 -30.72 12.15 -6.24
C ARG A 517 -31.77 11.23 -6.87
N LYS A 518 -31.39 10.42 -7.87
CA LYS A 518 -32.24 9.28 -8.20
C LYS A 518 -32.36 8.57 -6.87
N LYS A 519 -33.58 8.40 -6.35
CA LYS A 519 -33.81 7.43 -5.27
C LYS A 519 -33.29 6.12 -5.84
N ARG A 520 -32.01 5.80 -5.61
CA ARG A 520 -31.54 4.43 -5.63
C ARG A 520 -32.48 3.77 -4.65
N SER A 521 -33.35 2.91 -5.17
CA SER A 521 -34.06 1.98 -4.31
C SER A 521 -32.98 1.12 -3.67
N THR A 522 -32.42 1.60 -2.56
CA THR A 522 -31.65 0.79 -1.62
C THR A 522 -32.60 -0.12 -0.83
N SER A 523 -33.65 -0.62 -1.48
CA SER A 523 -34.14 -1.95 -1.19
C SER A 523 -33.22 -2.92 -1.94
N LEU A 524 -31.97 -3.04 -1.47
CA LEU A 524 -31.32 -4.34 -1.53
C LEU A 524 -32.31 -5.29 -0.84
N PRO A 525 -32.67 -6.43 -1.46
CA PRO A 525 -33.64 -7.33 -0.85
C PRO A 525 -33.11 -7.69 0.54
N LYS A 526 -33.83 -7.27 1.60
CA LYS A 526 -33.57 -7.75 2.96
C LYS A 526 -33.73 -9.26 2.93
N ARG A 527 -32.63 -9.98 2.75
CA ARG A 527 -32.62 -11.43 2.79
C ARG A 527 -32.91 -11.79 4.24
N GLN A 528 -34.06 -12.42 4.49
CA GLN A 528 -34.42 -12.91 5.82
C GLN A 528 -33.32 -13.87 6.28
N LYS A 529 -32.52 -13.46 7.26
CA LYS A 529 -31.61 -14.35 7.99
C LYS A 529 -32.48 -15.49 8.56
N LYS A 530 -32.22 -16.74 8.16
CA LYS A 530 -32.69 -17.90 8.94
C LYS A 530 -31.91 -17.85 10.26
N ALA A 531 -32.62 -17.63 11.36
CA ALA A 531 -32.02 -17.66 12.69
C ALA A 531 -31.59 -19.09 13.01
N ASP A 532 -30.30 -19.27 13.34
CA ASP A 532 -29.80 -20.50 13.94
C ASP A 532 -30.24 -20.57 15.42
N PRO A 533 -30.96 -21.61 15.85
CA PRO A 533 -31.42 -21.77 17.22
C PRO A 533 -30.31 -21.99 18.27
N PHE A 534 -29.03 -22.19 17.87
CA PHE A 534 -27.94 -22.59 18.78
C PHE A 534 -26.87 -21.51 19.08
N ALA A 535 -27.11 -20.23 18.77
CA ALA A 535 -26.13 -19.15 18.98
C ALA A 535 -25.92 -18.77 20.46
N ALA A 536 -25.15 -19.57 21.19
CA ALA A 536 -24.68 -19.31 22.56
C ALA A 536 -23.28 -18.67 22.54
N GLU A 537 -23.27 -17.36 22.28
CA GLU A 537 -22.31 -16.28 22.65
C GLU A 537 -22.36 -15.24 21.52
N ARG A 538 -23.31 -14.30 21.64
CA ARG A 538 -23.80 -13.44 20.54
C ARG A 538 -22.93 -12.21 20.24
N SER A 539 -21.84 -12.00 20.98
CA SER A 539 -20.99 -10.82 20.84
C SER A 539 -19.57 -11.07 21.36
N ILE A 540 -18.62 -10.31 20.82
CA ILE A 540 -17.30 -10.10 21.39
C ILE A 540 -17.48 -9.02 22.48
N ARG A 541 -17.31 -9.40 23.75
CA ARG A 541 -17.41 -8.47 24.88
C ARG A 541 -16.02 -8.02 25.29
N ILE A 542 -15.81 -6.70 25.28
CA ILE A 542 -14.55 -6.05 25.63
C ILE A 542 -14.79 -5.26 26.93
N VAL A 543 -13.92 -5.43 27.92
CA VAL A 543 -14.00 -4.74 29.21
C VAL A 543 -12.66 -4.07 29.50
N GLY A 544 -12.69 -2.77 29.81
CA GLY A 544 -11.54 -2.00 30.29
C GLY A 544 -10.36 -1.97 29.31
N ALA A 545 -10.60 -1.70 28.03
CA ALA A 545 -9.52 -1.51 27.06
C ALA A 545 -8.84 -0.15 27.27
N GLY A 546 -7.55 -0.18 27.61
CA GLY A 546 -6.71 0.99 27.93
C GLY A 546 -5.41 1.05 27.13
N GLN A 547 -5.40 0.45 25.93
CA GLN A 547 -4.25 0.51 25.02
C GLN A 547 -4.12 1.91 24.42
N HIS A 548 -2.90 2.45 24.41
CA HIS A 548 -2.59 3.81 23.95
C HIS A 548 -3.44 4.89 24.63
N ASN A 549 -4.31 5.59 23.90
CA ASN A 549 -5.16 6.67 24.40
C ASN A 549 -6.57 6.23 24.81
N LEU A 550 -6.89 4.92 24.77
CA LEU A 550 -8.21 4.41 25.16
C LEU A 550 -8.49 4.64 26.67
N GLN A 551 -9.67 5.15 26.98
CA GLN A 551 -10.12 5.53 28.32
C GLN A 551 -10.93 4.40 28.98
N GLN A 552 -10.31 3.23 29.18
CA GLN A 552 -10.96 2.04 29.77
C GLN A 552 -12.26 1.63 29.04
N VAL A 553 -12.18 1.61 27.71
CA VAL A 553 -13.34 1.36 26.84
C VAL A 553 -13.90 -0.03 27.07
N SER A 554 -15.20 -0.09 27.32
CA SER A 554 -15.97 -1.34 27.38
C SER A 554 -17.07 -1.31 26.32
N LEU A 555 -17.15 -2.36 25.51
CA LEU A 555 -17.96 -2.41 24.29
C LEU A 555 -18.37 -3.85 24.00
N GLU A 556 -19.55 -4.03 23.41
CA GLU A 556 -19.96 -5.28 22.79
C GLU A 556 -20.01 -5.14 21.27
N VAL A 557 -19.32 -6.03 20.56
CA VAL A 557 -19.33 -6.10 19.10
C VAL A 557 -20.07 -7.38 18.68
N PRO A 558 -21.13 -7.31 17.87
CA PRO A 558 -21.87 -8.50 17.47
C PRO A 558 -21.01 -9.42 16.59
N ARG A 559 -21.15 -10.74 16.79
CA ARG A 559 -20.52 -11.74 15.91
C ARG A 559 -21.32 -11.92 14.63
N GLU A 560 -20.66 -12.41 13.57
CA GLU A 560 -21.26 -12.69 12.26
C GLU A 560 -21.97 -11.47 11.63
N GLN A 561 -21.41 -10.30 11.91
CA GLN A 561 -21.89 -9.00 11.47
C GLN A 561 -20.73 -8.16 10.94
N LEU A 562 -21.07 -7.24 10.05
CA LEU A 562 -20.18 -6.18 9.59
C LEU A 562 -20.28 -5.01 10.57
N SER A 563 -19.24 -4.83 11.39
CA SER A 563 -19.11 -3.73 12.34
C SER A 563 -18.14 -2.68 11.81
N VAL A 564 -18.56 -1.42 11.74
CA VAL A 564 -17.69 -0.30 11.32
C VAL A 564 -17.27 0.52 12.52
N PHE A 565 -15.98 0.72 12.70
CA PHE A 565 -15.38 1.59 13.71
C PHE A 565 -15.05 2.93 13.04
N CYS A 566 -15.70 4.00 13.47
CA CYS A 566 -15.60 5.34 12.87
C CYS A 566 -15.29 6.42 13.92
N GLY A 567 -15.11 7.66 13.47
CA GLY A 567 -14.80 8.83 14.31
C GLY A 567 -13.50 9.54 13.94
N PRO A 568 -13.16 10.68 14.55
CA PRO A 568 -12.01 11.52 14.17
C PRO A 568 -10.65 10.80 14.15
N SER A 569 -9.69 11.28 13.35
CA SER A 569 -8.34 10.67 13.30
C SER A 569 -7.68 10.74 14.70
N GLY A 570 -7.10 9.63 15.18
CA GLY A 570 -6.53 9.57 16.53
C GLY A 570 -7.54 9.40 17.68
N SER A 571 -8.83 9.15 17.42
CA SER A 571 -9.84 8.94 18.46
C SER A 571 -9.79 7.57 19.17
N GLY A 572 -8.90 6.67 18.76
CA GLY A 572 -8.71 5.34 19.38
C GLY A 572 -9.23 4.14 18.58
N LYS A 573 -9.78 4.34 17.37
CA LYS A 573 -10.32 3.28 16.49
C LYS A 573 -9.32 2.14 16.23
N THR A 574 -8.17 2.49 15.66
CA THR A 574 -7.08 1.54 15.33
C THR A 574 -6.48 0.93 16.59
N SER A 575 -6.43 1.67 17.70
CA SER A 575 -5.95 1.14 18.98
C SER A 575 -6.87 0.06 19.55
N LEU A 576 -8.19 0.16 19.36
CA LEU A 576 -9.09 -0.93 19.74
C LEU A 576 -9.06 -2.08 18.73
N ALA A 577 -9.12 -1.78 17.43
CA ALA A 577 -9.19 -2.79 16.38
C ALA A 577 -7.87 -3.60 16.24
N MET A 578 -6.75 -2.92 16.00
CA MET A 578 -5.47 -3.57 15.72
C MET A 578 -4.66 -3.83 17.00
N ASP A 579 -4.43 -2.80 17.81
CA ASP A 579 -3.52 -2.92 18.96
C ASP A 579 -4.14 -3.69 20.15
N THR A 580 -5.46 -3.91 20.14
CA THR A 580 -6.17 -4.63 21.20
C THR A 580 -6.83 -5.92 20.68
N LEU A 581 -7.82 -5.83 19.79
CA LEU A 581 -8.58 -7.01 19.34
C LEU A 581 -7.73 -7.96 18.50
N TYR A 582 -7.06 -7.46 17.46
CA TYR A 582 -6.18 -8.30 16.63
C TYR A 582 -5.03 -8.87 17.46
N ALA A 583 -4.33 -8.02 18.23
CA ALA A 583 -3.24 -8.45 19.10
C ALA A 583 -3.66 -9.56 20.09
N GLU A 584 -4.82 -9.43 20.73
CA GLU A 584 -5.34 -10.45 21.64
C GLU A 584 -5.75 -11.73 20.90
N GLY A 585 -6.37 -11.60 19.73
CA GLY A 585 -6.76 -12.75 18.90
C GLY A 585 -5.56 -13.56 18.42
N GLN A 586 -4.50 -12.86 17.98
CA GLN A 586 -3.24 -13.48 17.58
C GLN A 586 -2.51 -14.12 18.77
N ARG A 587 -2.45 -13.43 19.92
CA ARG A 587 -1.88 -13.98 21.16
C ARG A 587 -2.57 -15.28 21.57
N ARG A 588 -3.91 -15.30 21.62
CA ARG A 588 -4.69 -16.50 21.96
C ARG A 588 -4.46 -17.66 20.98
N TYR A 589 -4.38 -17.34 19.69
CA TYR A 589 -4.08 -18.35 18.68
C TYR A 589 -2.70 -18.97 18.91
N VAL A 590 -1.65 -18.15 19.11
CA VAL A 590 -0.29 -18.64 19.39
C VAL A 590 -0.23 -19.43 20.70
N GLU A 591 -0.97 -19.01 21.73
CA GLU A 591 -1.06 -19.72 23.01
C GLU A 591 -1.75 -21.09 22.90
N SER A 592 -2.65 -21.26 21.94
CA SER A 592 -3.30 -22.55 21.64
C SER A 592 -2.38 -23.55 20.93
N LEU A 593 -1.26 -23.09 20.36
CA LEU A 593 -0.31 -23.95 19.66
C LEU A 593 0.59 -24.74 20.63
N SER A 594 1.16 -25.84 20.12
CA SER A 594 2.11 -26.67 20.87
C SER A 594 3.33 -25.86 21.32
N ALA A 595 3.96 -26.30 22.40
CA ALA A 595 5.17 -25.63 22.93
C ALA A 595 6.29 -25.53 21.87
N TYR A 596 6.38 -26.51 20.97
CA TYR A 596 7.33 -26.51 19.85
C TYR A 596 7.01 -25.44 18.82
N ALA A 597 5.75 -25.32 18.37
CA ALA A 597 5.35 -24.30 17.41
C ALA A 597 5.54 -22.87 17.95
N ARG A 598 5.32 -22.67 19.26
CA ARG A 598 5.55 -21.39 19.94
C ARG A 598 7.02 -20.94 19.92
N GLN A 599 7.98 -21.86 19.83
CA GLN A 599 9.41 -21.52 19.73
C GLN A 599 9.73 -20.69 18.48
N PHE A 600 8.98 -20.87 17.40
CA PHE A 600 9.19 -20.16 16.12
C PHE A 600 8.39 -18.86 15.99
N LEU A 601 7.31 -18.70 16.75
CA LEU A 601 6.38 -17.57 16.63
C LEU A 601 6.64 -16.43 17.62
N GLY A 602 7.49 -16.65 18.63
CA GLY A 602 7.79 -15.67 19.67
C GLY A 602 6.64 -15.44 20.67
N GLN A 603 6.92 -14.76 21.78
CA GLN A 603 5.89 -14.33 22.74
C GLN A 603 5.34 -12.97 22.31
N MET A 604 4.02 -12.88 22.16
CA MET A 604 3.34 -11.62 21.86
C MET A 604 3.02 -10.86 23.14
N PRO A 605 3.28 -9.54 23.20
CA PRO A 605 2.94 -8.73 24.38
C PRO A 605 1.42 -8.72 24.58
N LYS A 606 0.99 -8.91 25.84
CA LYS A 606 -0.43 -8.83 26.19
C LYS A 606 -0.91 -7.37 26.07
N PRO A 607 -1.99 -7.08 25.32
CA PRO A 607 -2.53 -5.73 25.24
C PRO A 607 -3.12 -5.28 26.58
N LYS A 608 -3.16 -3.96 26.80
CA LYS A 608 -3.75 -3.35 28.01
C LYS A 608 -5.27 -3.42 27.96
N VAL A 609 -5.82 -4.55 28.38
CA VAL A 609 -7.28 -4.79 28.48
C VAL A 609 -7.57 -5.69 29.67
N GLU A 610 -8.65 -5.42 30.40
CA GLU A 610 -9.05 -6.23 31.56
C GLU A 610 -9.51 -7.62 31.12
N SER A 611 -10.47 -7.69 30.19
CA SER A 611 -10.91 -8.95 29.60
C SER A 611 -11.54 -8.80 28.23
N ILE A 612 -11.40 -9.84 27.40
CA ILE A 612 -12.12 -9.99 26.13
C ILE A 612 -12.76 -11.38 26.09
N GLN A 613 -14.07 -11.47 25.88
CA GLN A 613 -14.83 -12.71 25.77
C GLN A 613 -15.41 -12.85 24.36
N GLY A 614 -15.58 -14.08 23.87
CA GLY A 614 -16.17 -14.35 22.54
C GLY A 614 -15.27 -14.04 21.32
N LEU A 615 -13.98 -13.70 21.52
CA LEU A 615 -13.04 -13.42 20.44
C LEU A 615 -12.48 -14.72 19.84
N SER A 616 -12.82 -14.98 18.57
CA SER A 616 -12.27 -16.08 17.75
C SER A 616 -10.89 -15.69 17.16
N PRO A 617 -10.16 -16.60 16.48
CA PRO A 617 -8.92 -16.24 15.79
C PRO A 617 -9.12 -15.02 14.89
N ALA A 618 -8.17 -14.08 14.95
CA ALA A 618 -8.27 -12.81 14.26
C ALA A 618 -7.26 -12.73 13.10
N ILE A 619 -7.71 -12.20 11.96
CA ILE A 619 -6.87 -11.91 10.78
C ILE A 619 -6.97 -10.41 10.50
N ALA A 620 -5.83 -9.72 10.55
CA ALA A 620 -5.74 -8.32 10.14
C ALA A 620 -5.35 -8.19 8.67
N ILE A 621 -6.05 -7.31 7.94
CA ILE A 621 -5.72 -6.93 6.56
C ILE A 621 -5.33 -5.45 6.57
N GLU A 622 -4.04 -5.20 6.80
CA GLU A 622 -3.43 -3.86 6.84
C GLU A 622 -2.92 -3.41 5.45
N GLN A 623 -2.71 -2.10 5.29
CA GLN A 623 -2.12 -1.48 4.10
C GLN A 623 -0.60 -1.65 3.97
N LYS A 624 0.05 -2.36 4.89
CA LYS A 624 1.50 -2.58 4.81
C LYS A 624 1.85 -3.29 3.51
N THR A 625 2.71 -2.66 2.73
CA THR A 625 3.24 -3.19 1.47
C THR A 625 3.72 -4.61 1.68
N VAL A 626 3.29 -5.50 0.78
CA VAL A 626 3.82 -6.86 0.70
C VAL A 626 5.33 -6.72 0.53
N GLY A 627 6.12 -7.42 1.36
CA GLY A 627 7.54 -7.14 1.60
C GLY A 627 8.34 -6.77 0.35
N ALA A 628 9.36 -5.93 0.53
CA ALA A 628 10.14 -5.28 -0.52
C ALA A 628 11.03 -6.22 -1.38
N THR A 629 10.68 -7.50 -1.51
CA THR A 629 11.44 -8.43 -2.34
C THR A 629 11.07 -8.20 -3.81
N PRO A 630 12.03 -7.91 -4.69
CA PRO A 630 11.77 -7.67 -6.12
C PRO A 630 11.14 -8.86 -6.86
N ARG A 631 11.15 -10.05 -6.22
CA ARG A 631 10.62 -11.31 -6.76
C ARG A 631 9.13 -11.53 -6.48
N SER A 632 8.52 -10.73 -5.62
CA SER A 632 7.09 -10.81 -5.35
C SER A 632 6.30 -10.12 -6.47
N THR A 633 5.39 -10.84 -7.10
CA THR A 633 4.43 -10.32 -8.08
C THR A 633 2.99 -10.59 -7.64
N VAL A 634 2.01 -9.93 -8.27
CA VAL A 634 0.58 -10.18 -8.05
C VAL A 634 0.24 -11.67 -8.11
N GLY A 635 0.75 -12.39 -9.11
CA GLY A 635 0.54 -13.83 -9.28
C GLY A 635 1.11 -14.67 -8.14
N THR A 636 2.23 -14.27 -7.54
CA THR A 636 2.79 -14.97 -6.37
C THR A 636 2.04 -14.67 -5.08
N VAL A 637 1.59 -13.42 -4.87
CA VAL A 637 0.87 -13.01 -3.65
C VAL A 637 -0.53 -13.63 -3.60
N THR A 638 -1.15 -13.79 -4.77
CA THR A 638 -2.43 -14.47 -4.95
C THR A 638 -2.28 -15.98 -5.08
N GLU A 639 -1.04 -16.48 -5.03
CA GLU A 639 -0.64 -17.87 -5.26
C GLU A 639 -1.14 -18.45 -6.61
N ILE A 640 -1.73 -17.66 -7.51
CA ILE A 640 -2.15 -18.08 -8.86
C ILE A 640 -0.95 -18.68 -9.60
N TYR A 641 0.23 -18.08 -9.41
CA TYR A 641 1.47 -18.53 -10.03
C TYR A 641 1.85 -19.97 -9.64
N ASP A 642 1.50 -20.44 -8.44
CA ASP A 642 1.80 -21.81 -8.03
C ASP A 642 0.94 -22.83 -8.78
N TYR A 643 -0.34 -22.53 -9.00
CA TYR A 643 -1.21 -23.35 -9.83
C TYR A 643 -0.81 -23.30 -11.31
N LEU A 644 -0.36 -22.14 -11.80
CA LEU A 644 0.22 -22.04 -13.14
C LEU A 644 1.45 -22.94 -13.29
N ARG A 645 2.33 -22.99 -12.28
CA ARG A 645 3.49 -23.90 -12.30
C ARG A 645 3.06 -25.36 -12.38
N VAL A 646 2.03 -25.76 -11.64
CA VAL A 646 1.48 -27.12 -11.70
C VAL A 646 0.91 -27.42 -13.09
N LEU A 647 0.12 -26.50 -13.66
CA LEU A 647 -0.44 -26.67 -15.02
C LEU A 647 0.66 -26.79 -16.08
N TYR A 648 1.65 -25.89 -16.07
CA TYR A 648 2.74 -25.92 -17.04
C TYR A 648 3.62 -27.17 -16.88
N ALA A 649 3.84 -27.66 -15.65
CA ALA A 649 4.60 -28.89 -15.43
C ALA A 649 3.86 -30.14 -15.92
N ARG A 650 2.52 -30.13 -15.92
CA ARG A 650 1.69 -31.30 -16.29
C ARG A 650 1.24 -31.31 -17.74
N LEU A 651 0.93 -30.14 -18.30
CA LEU A 651 0.36 -29.98 -19.63
C LEU A 651 1.28 -29.26 -20.61
N GLY A 652 2.34 -28.61 -20.13
CA GLY A 652 3.23 -27.84 -20.98
C GLY A 652 4.01 -28.72 -21.94
N THR A 653 4.04 -28.32 -23.22
CA THR A 653 5.00 -28.88 -24.17
C THR A 653 6.36 -28.27 -23.92
N ILE A 654 7.35 -29.11 -23.63
CA ILE A 654 8.74 -28.69 -23.50
C ILE A 654 9.29 -28.45 -24.91
N PHE A 655 10.05 -27.39 -25.10
CA PHE A 655 10.74 -27.11 -26.36
C PHE A 655 12.24 -27.01 -26.10
N CYS A 656 13.05 -27.52 -27.03
CA CYS A 656 14.49 -27.31 -26.98
C CYS A 656 14.81 -25.81 -27.09
N PRO A 657 15.62 -25.24 -26.18
CA PRO A 657 15.92 -23.80 -26.17
C PRO A 657 16.78 -23.36 -27.37
N GLU A 658 17.52 -24.28 -28.01
CA GLU A 658 18.39 -23.95 -29.14
C GLU A 658 17.65 -24.00 -30.49
N CYS A 659 16.82 -25.03 -30.70
CA CYS A 659 16.20 -25.29 -32.01
C CYS A 659 14.67 -25.15 -32.03
N GLY A 660 14.02 -24.92 -30.88
CA GLY A 660 12.57 -24.72 -30.81
C GLY A 660 11.72 -25.95 -31.15
N VAL A 661 12.33 -27.14 -31.21
CA VAL A 661 11.64 -28.41 -31.49
C VAL A 661 10.99 -28.94 -30.20
N PRO A 662 9.74 -29.44 -30.24
CA PRO A 662 9.11 -30.08 -29.10
C PRO A 662 9.94 -31.26 -28.58
N ALA A 663 10.19 -31.29 -27.27
CA ALA A 663 10.77 -32.43 -26.59
C ALA A 663 9.64 -33.38 -26.21
N GLU A 664 9.56 -34.49 -26.93
CA GLU A 664 8.61 -35.57 -26.67
C GLU A 664 9.32 -36.70 -25.93
N GLN A 665 8.60 -37.41 -25.07
CA GLN A 665 9.11 -38.65 -24.50
C GLN A 665 9.14 -39.70 -25.62
N GLN A 666 10.33 -40.11 -26.02
CA GLN A 666 10.52 -41.10 -27.07
C GLN A 666 10.82 -42.47 -26.45
N THR A 667 10.18 -43.52 -26.94
CA THR A 667 10.59 -44.89 -26.62
C THR A 667 11.88 -45.23 -27.36
N THR A 668 12.63 -46.21 -26.87
CA THR A 668 13.84 -46.72 -27.55
C THR A 668 13.54 -47.05 -29.01
N ASP A 669 12.42 -47.72 -29.30
CA ASP A 669 12.02 -48.04 -30.67
C ASP A 669 11.79 -46.81 -31.56
N GLN A 670 11.18 -45.75 -31.02
CA GLN A 670 10.95 -44.51 -31.77
C GLN A 670 12.28 -43.78 -32.07
N ILE A 671 13.23 -43.81 -31.13
CA ILE A 671 14.57 -43.24 -31.33
C ILE A 671 15.30 -44.04 -32.42
N VAL A 672 15.29 -45.37 -32.32
CA VAL A 672 15.89 -46.30 -33.29
C VAL A 672 15.31 -46.08 -34.68
N GLU A 673 13.98 -46.00 -34.80
CA GLU A 673 13.30 -45.80 -36.07
C GLU A 673 13.63 -44.44 -36.70
N ARG A 674 13.69 -43.38 -35.89
CA ARG A 674 14.12 -42.05 -36.35
C ARG A 674 15.57 -42.02 -36.82
N ILE A 675 16.45 -42.78 -36.15
CA ILE A 675 17.85 -42.94 -36.58
C ILE A 675 17.93 -43.69 -37.93
N LEU A 676 17.11 -44.73 -38.11
CA LEU A 676 17.05 -45.52 -39.34
C LEU A 676 16.48 -44.76 -40.55
N GLN A 677 15.79 -43.64 -40.35
CA GLN A 677 15.33 -42.75 -41.44
C GLN A 677 16.47 -41.97 -42.12
N GLN A 678 17.68 -41.95 -41.54
CA GLN A 678 18.85 -41.34 -42.16
C GLN A 678 19.33 -42.18 -43.37
N PRO A 679 20.08 -41.60 -44.33
CA PRO A 679 20.58 -42.33 -45.48
C PRO A 679 21.42 -43.56 -45.07
N ALA A 680 21.21 -44.70 -45.74
CA ALA A 680 21.97 -45.92 -45.49
C ALA A 680 23.48 -45.67 -45.63
N GLY A 681 24.27 -46.18 -44.67
CA GLY A 681 25.71 -45.95 -44.59
C GLY A 681 26.14 -44.68 -43.82
N THR A 682 25.20 -43.87 -43.34
CA THR A 682 25.51 -42.73 -42.45
C THR A 682 26.20 -43.22 -41.19
N ARG A 683 27.38 -42.68 -40.88
CA ARG A 683 28.15 -43.06 -39.68
C ARG A 683 27.66 -42.26 -38.47
N LEU A 684 27.28 -42.98 -37.42
CA LEU A 684 26.75 -42.41 -36.20
C LEU A 684 27.69 -42.69 -35.02
N LEU A 685 27.71 -41.74 -34.10
CA LEU A 685 28.39 -41.84 -32.82
C LEU A 685 27.32 -41.69 -31.75
N ILE A 686 27.02 -42.78 -31.02
CA ILE A 686 26.08 -42.74 -29.90
C ILE A 686 26.89 -42.39 -28.66
N THR A 687 26.53 -41.29 -28.01
CA THR A 687 27.24 -40.78 -26.85
C THR A 687 26.29 -40.48 -25.71
N ALA A 688 26.68 -40.82 -24.48
CA ALA A 688 25.94 -40.48 -23.28
C ALA A 688 26.69 -39.37 -22.51
N PRO A 689 26.04 -38.24 -22.16
CA PRO A 689 26.68 -37.17 -21.39
C PRO A 689 27.09 -37.67 -20.01
N VAL A 690 28.25 -37.23 -19.53
CA VAL A 690 28.80 -37.60 -18.22
C VAL A 690 28.87 -36.34 -17.36
N GLU A 691 28.15 -36.35 -16.23
CA GLU A 691 28.25 -35.27 -15.26
C GLU A 691 29.61 -35.28 -14.56
N ILE A 692 30.20 -34.09 -14.46
CA ILE A 692 31.50 -33.88 -13.85
C ILE A 692 31.30 -33.40 -12.41
N ASP A 693 31.74 -34.21 -11.45
CA ASP A 693 31.92 -33.74 -10.07
C ASP A 693 33.23 -32.95 -9.98
N ARG A 694 33.12 -31.65 -9.70
CA ARG A 694 34.27 -30.72 -9.62
C ARG A 694 35.16 -30.95 -8.39
N THR A 695 34.72 -31.77 -7.44
CA THR A 695 35.47 -32.06 -6.20
C THR A 695 36.39 -33.27 -6.33
N VAL A 696 36.22 -34.07 -7.38
CA VAL A 696 36.97 -35.32 -7.59
C VAL A 696 37.99 -35.14 -8.73
N PRO A 697 39.21 -35.68 -8.60
CA PRO A 697 40.17 -35.69 -9.70
C PRO A 697 39.61 -36.44 -10.92
N PHE A 698 39.69 -35.83 -12.11
CA PHE A 698 39.18 -36.40 -13.37
C PHE A 698 39.79 -37.75 -13.75
N SER A 699 41.03 -38.04 -13.31
CA SER A 699 41.65 -39.35 -13.49
C SER A 699 40.78 -40.49 -12.96
N ARG A 700 40.11 -40.29 -11.82
CA ARG A 700 39.17 -41.28 -11.26
C ARG A 700 37.91 -41.45 -12.10
N LEU A 701 37.47 -40.40 -12.80
CA LEU A 701 36.34 -40.49 -13.72
C LEU A 701 36.70 -41.38 -14.92
N TRP A 702 37.89 -41.22 -15.49
CA TRP A 702 38.40 -42.05 -16.57
C TRP A 702 38.57 -43.50 -16.16
N GLU A 703 39.21 -43.74 -15.01
CA GLU A 703 39.36 -45.09 -14.44
C GLU A 703 37.99 -45.76 -14.24
N ARG A 704 36.99 -45.03 -13.73
CA ARG A 704 35.63 -45.56 -13.56
C ARG A 704 34.96 -45.92 -14.89
N LEU A 705 35.07 -45.06 -15.90
CA LEU A 705 34.49 -45.32 -17.22
C LEU A 705 35.19 -46.50 -17.90
N GLN A 706 36.50 -46.62 -17.77
CA GLN A 706 37.27 -47.74 -18.28
C GLN A 706 36.92 -49.06 -17.55
N ALA A 707 36.79 -49.02 -16.22
CA ALA A 707 36.34 -50.16 -15.42
C ALA A 707 34.90 -50.59 -15.75
N SER A 708 34.08 -49.66 -16.24
CA SER A 708 32.72 -49.93 -16.73
C SER A 708 32.68 -50.49 -18.16
N GLY A 709 33.83 -50.68 -18.80
CA GLY A 709 33.96 -51.30 -20.12
C GLY A 709 33.94 -50.34 -21.31
N PHE A 710 33.94 -49.02 -21.07
CA PHE A 710 33.98 -48.03 -22.16
C PHE A 710 35.42 -47.83 -22.66
N ALA A 711 35.58 -47.61 -23.97
CA ALA A 711 36.89 -47.46 -24.61
C ALA A 711 37.23 -46.01 -25.02
N ARG A 712 36.22 -45.15 -25.20
CA ARG A 712 36.41 -43.78 -25.71
C ARG A 712 35.53 -42.76 -25.01
N VAL A 713 36.02 -41.54 -24.98
CA VAL A 713 35.32 -40.38 -24.45
C VAL A 713 35.40 -39.23 -25.45
N ARG A 714 34.36 -38.41 -25.52
CA ARG A 714 34.30 -37.19 -26.32
C ARG A 714 34.33 -36.00 -25.38
N VAL A 715 35.36 -35.18 -25.49
CA VAL A 715 35.59 -33.98 -24.68
C VAL A 715 35.56 -32.78 -25.61
N ASP A 716 34.67 -31.82 -25.36
CA ASP A 716 34.51 -30.58 -26.14
C ASP A 716 34.45 -30.82 -27.66
N GLY A 717 33.78 -31.89 -28.08
CA GLY A 717 33.61 -32.26 -29.48
C GLY A 717 34.74 -33.09 -30.10
N VAL A 718 35.84 -33.34 -29.39
CA VAL A 718 36.95 -34.18 -29.86
C VAL A 718 36.88 -35.56 -29.18
N THR A 719 37.05 -36.63 -29.96
CA THR A 719 36.96 -38.01 -29.45
C THR A 719 38.35 -38.57 -29.15
N HIS A 720 38.56 -39.00 -27.91
CA HIS A 720 39.80 -39.55 -27.40
C HIS A 720 39.61 -41.02 -26.97
N GLY A 721 40.67 -41.82 -27.04
CA GLY A 721 40.73 -43.07 -26.29
C GLY A 721 40.74 -42.76 -24.79
N LEU A 722 40.06 -43.57 -23.97
CA LEU A 722 40.07 -43.35 -22.52
C LEU A 722 41.48 -43.45 -21.91
N GLU A 723 42.37 -44.23 -22.53
CA GLU A 723 43.79 -44.36 -22.15
C GLU A 723 44.63 -43.12 -22.50
N GLU A 724 44.17 -42.32 -23.46
CA GLU A 724 44.83 -41.11 -23.96
C GLU A 724 43.94 -39.86 -23.74
N ALA A 725 43.05 -39.93 -22.75
CA ALA A 725 42.12 -38.84 -22.47
C ALA A 725 42.90 -37.60 -22.00
N PRO A 726 42.61 -36.41 -22.56
CA PRO A 726 43.34 -35.19 -22.21
C PRO A 726 43.10 -34.79 -20.76
N GLU A 727 44.08 -34.15 -20.12
CA GLU A 727 43.87 -33.48 -18.85
C GLU A 727 42.94 -32.28 -19.04
N ILE A 728 41.85 -32.26 -18.26
CA ILE A 728 40.79 -31.24 -18.33
C ILE A 728 40.97 -30.25 -17.17
N ASP A 729 40.85 -28.95 -17.45
CA ASP A 729 40.91 -27.91 -16.43
C ASP A 729 39.59 -27.85 -15.63
N HIS A 730 39.63 -28.27 -14.37
CA HIS A 730 38.48 -28.26 -13.44
C HIS A 730 37.90 -26.85 -13.20
N ARG A 731 38.63 -25.79 -13.54
CA ARG A 731 38.16 -24.40 -13.40
C ARG A 731 37.32 -23.92 -14.57
N ARG A 732 37.26 -24.69 -15.67
CA ARG A 732 36.49 -24.38 -16.87
C ARG A 732 35.32 -25.35 -17.06
N GLN A 733 34.30 -24.92 -17.79
CA GLN A 733 33.17 -25.76 -18.13
C GLN A 733 33.51 -26.56 -19.39
N HIS A 734 33.45 -27.89 -19.27
CA HIS A 734 33.77 -28.84 -20.34
C HIS A 734 32.57 -29.75 -20.62
N THR A 735 32.35 -30.08 -21.90
CA THR A 735 31.30 -31.02 -22.32
C THR A 735 31.93 -32.40 -22.50
N VAL A 736 31.60 -33.33 -21.60
CA VAL A 736 32.13 -34.69 -21.63
C VAL A 736 31.01 -35.68 -21.91
N ALA A 737 31.19 -36.53 -22.90
CA ALA A 737 30.26 -37.61 -23.22
C ALA A 737 31.04 -38.91 -23.47
N VAL A 738 30.63 -40.03 -22.87
CA VAL A 738 31.21 -41.34 -23.15
C VAL A 738 30.69 -41.85 -24.48
N VAL A 739 31.54 -42.48 -25.28
CA VAL A 739 31.11 -43.11 -26.54
C VAL A 739 30.56 -44.50 -26.22
N VAL A 740 29.25 -44.66 -26.40
CA VAL A 740 28.53 -45.92 -26.13
C VAL A 740 28.70 -46.87 -27.31
N ASP A 741 28.42 -46.42 -28.54
CA ASP A 741 28.64 -47.22 -29.75
C ASP A 741 28.99 -46.36 -30.97
N ARG A 742 29.55 -47.03 -31.97
CA ARG A 742 29.88 -46.52 -33.31
C ARG A 742 29.27 -47.45 -34.34
N ILE A 743 28.21 -46.98 -34.97
CA ILE A 743 27.42 -47.77 -35.92
C ILE A 743 27.24 -47.01 -37.23
N SER A 744 26.98 -47.75 -38.30
CA SER A 744 26.50 -47.19 -39.56
C SER A 744 25.02 -47.49 -39.70
N VAL A 745 24.23 -46.55 -40.22
CA VAL A 745 22.80 -46.76 -40.45
C VAL A 745 22.61 -47.90 -41.46
N ASP A 746 22.12 -49.04 -40.95
CA ASP A 746 21.78 -50.24 -41.71
C ASP A 746 20.55 -50.90 -41.05
N PRO A 747 19.42 -51.06 -41.77
CA PRO A 747 18.22 -51.72 -41.24
C PRO A 747 18.48 -53.13 -40.67
N ALA A 748 19.48 -53.86 -41.18
CA ALA A 748 19.84 -55.18 -40.67
C ALA A 748 20.47 -55.14 -39.26
N GLN A 749 20.97 -53.96 -38.83
CA GLN A 749 21.61 -53.76 -37.52
C GLN A 749 20.68 -53.15 -36.47
N ARG A 750 19.35 -53.17 -36.70
CA ARG A 750 18.35 -52.61 -35.78
C ARG A 750 18.56 -53.07 -34.34
N GLY A 751 18.77 -54.35 -34.09
CA GLY A 751 18.96 -54.89 -32.73
C GLY A 751 20.14 -54.26 -31.98
N ARG A 752 21.29 -54.11 -32.65
CA ARG A 752 22.49 -53.47 -32.05
C ARG A 752 22.24 -51.98 -31.76
N LEU A 753 21.53 -51.30 -32.65
CA LEU A 753 21.15 -49.91 -32.45
C LEU A 753 20.17 -49.76 -31.27
N THR A 754 19.23 -50.69 -31.09
CA THR A 754 18.34 -50.75 -29.93
C THR A 754 19.09 -50.97 -28.62
N ASP A 755 20.09 -51.86 -28.59
CA ASP A 755 20.89 -52.10 -27.38
C ASP A 755 21.80 -50.90 -27.01
N SER A 756 22.09 -50.03 -27.97
CA SER A 756 22.97 -48.87 -27.79
C SER A 756 22.26 -47.60 -27.35
N VAL A 757 20.94 -47.50 -27.58
CA VAL A 757 20.07 -46.37 -27.24
C VAL A 757 19.36 -46.63 -25.92
#